data_AF-A0A7J4ST07-F1
#
_entry.id   AF-A0A7J4ST07-F1
#
_cell.length_a   1.000
_cell.length_b   1.000
_cell.length_c   1.000
_cell.angle_alpha   90.00
_cell.angle_beta   90.00
_cell.angle_gamma   90.00
#
_symmetry.space_group_name_H-M   'P 1'
#
loop_
_entity.id
_entity.type
_entity.pdbx_description
1 polymer ?
#
loop_
_entity_poly.entity_id
_entity_poly.type
_entity_poly.pdbx_seq_one_letter_code
_entity_poly.pdbx_strand_id
1 'polypeptide(L)'
;MIGATIVHRTLARLCDYRGALIDRTYQINVGGNSVTGDQKILLEIGGKITQTPIGEFIDSMMMTHGEHRADGKEIVDLAQAGKMVRCFTIDDDFKTVMAEVYGLVRHLLDEELYEVKTSEGRKITVTKDHNVFKLNWDGKLEPVPVHELREEETYIAAPCSLHTGNAADNRTANLAPYLKELFARGVDSAGNIIIHNHPEIKIPVEFPLTDELLRVVGLWLADGSFDREGSANLEIACGNDEECVMCIERFVQPYHINYKIRGQAQVSVQLMSKTMAKIFKLCLGLGGNSYTKRVPGWVFGLSARQIALVLQGYLSGDGTVTGRQIRWTTASPGLAEDMRTLFLMVGINSGVLLEDYTSKNTTGSYKTALLYITHGIISSKDDFEAFADRVGFIQTDKTERALNVLAKLKRTGMHIIPKFELLRQWGIKSKSWDKLPTMRAHAVMRQLDKVTDDADRKKIFDICNGDTRFLKIKSIKKIPAKPQYVYDLSVPGSERFVCSDILVHNTDFLSMKELMRLESKKISKTKSVTSQLTQKIDPDNIYIGPSDFIPFLKNTKLAFIRIAGRMWADVPFSAEMRLEVDDKANSGGVVIDAIRAAKIGLDRKIGGALLSASAVLMKKPPVQYTDEVALRNLDEFINGKRER
;
A
#
# COMPACT_ATOMS: atom_id res chain seq x y z
N MET A 1 -25.82 -12.57 25.24
CA MET A 1 -24.49 -12.18 24.71
C MET A 1 -23.56 -13.39 24.80
N ILE A 2 -22.91 -13.78 23.71
CA ILE A 2 -21.90 -14.85 23.70
C ILE A 2 -20.55 -14.17 23.42
N GLY A 3 -19.87 -13.72 24.47
CA GLY A 3 -18.57 -13.06 24.35
C GLY A 3 -17.48 -13.81 25.10
N ALA A 4 -16.23 -13.71 24.65
CA ALA A 4 -15.07 -14.42 25.21
C ALA A 4 -15.05 -14.48 26.75
N THR A 5 -15.14 -13.33 27.41
CA THR A 5 -15.08 -13.24 28.88
C THR A 5 -16.33 -13.80 29.56
N ILE A 6 -17.51 -13.74 28.92
CA ILE A 6 -18.75 -14.34 29.44
C ILE A 6 -18.65 -15.85 29.35
N VAL A 7 -18.23 -16.39 28.20
CA VAL A 7 -18.11 -17.84 28.02
C VAL A 7 -17.04 -18.42 28.95
N HIS A 8 -15.89 -17.74 29.08
CA HIS A 8 -14.85 -18.11 30.03
C HIS A 8 -15.39 -18.14 31.46
N ARG A 9 -16.11 -17.10 31.88
CA ARG A 9 -16.76 -17.02 33.19
C ARG A 9 -17.78 -18.15 33.42
N THR A 10 -18.63 -18.45 32.44
CA THR A 10 -19.65 -19.50 32.54
C THR A 10 -19.01 -20.89 32.66
N LEU A 11 -17.98 -21.18 31.87
CA LEU A 11 -17.25 -22.45 31.94
C LEU A 11 -16.52 -22.59 33.28
N ALA A 12 -15.86 -21.52 33.74
CA ALA A 12 -15.18 -21.51 35.04
C ALA A 12 -16.16 -21.76 36.20
N ARG A 13 -17.33 -21.11 36.17
CA ARG A 13 -18.41 -21.32 37.15
C ARG A 13 -19.00 -22.73 37.08
N LEU A 14 -19.12 -23.33 35.90
CA LEU A 14 -19.60 -24.70 35.75
C LEU A 14 -18.66 -25.70 36.44
N CYS A 15 -17.35 -25.53 36.26
CA CYS A 15 -16.34 -26.34 36.97
C CYS A 15 -16.52 -26.19 38.49
N ASP A 16 -16.62 -24.96 38.99
CA ASP A 16 -16.82 -24.66 40.41
C ASP A 16 -18.11 -25.27 40.97
N TYR A 17 -19.24 -25.12 40.25
CA TYR A 17 -20.54 -25.69 40.64
C TYR A 17 -20.48 -27.23 40.76
N ARG A 18 -19.72 -27.89 39.89
CA ARG A 18 -19.56 -29.35 39.89
C ARG A 18 -18.52 -29.84 40.90
N GLY A 19 -17.93 -28.95 41.70
CA GLY A 19 -16.92 -29.27 42.71
C GLY A 19 -15.53 -29.53 42.15
N ALA A 20 -15.25 -29.12 40.90
CA ALA A 20 -13.94 -29.23 40.30
C ALA A 20 -13.07 -28.01 40.65
N LEU A 21 -11.83 -28.25 41.07
CA LEU A 21 -10.85 -27.21 41.40
C LEU A 21 -10.21 -26.70 40.10
N ILE A 22 -10.11 -25.38 39.91
CA ILE A 22 -9.38 -24.79 38.78
C ILE A 22 -7.98 -24.40 39.24
N ASP A 23 -6.95 -25.05 38.70
CA ASP A 23 -5.56 -24.75 39.04
C ASP A 23 -5.02 -23.59 38.19
N ARG A 24 -5.39 -23.50 36.90
CA ARG A 24 -4.95 -22.43 35.99
C ARG A 24 -5.90 -22.19 34.84
N THR A 25 -5.96 -20.95 34.37
CA THR A 25 -6.82 -20.59 33.23
C THR A 25 -6.36 -19.35 32.47
N TYR A 26 -6.54 -19.34 31.14
CA TYR A 26 -6.22 -18.17 30.32
C TYR A 26 -7.22 -17.86 29.20
N GLN A 27 -7.22 -16.60 28.76
CA GLN A 27 -7.94 -16.06 27.59
C GLN A 27 -6.99 -15.22 26.71
N ILE A 28 -6.83 -15.56 25.42
CA ILE A 28 -6.03 -14.81 24.43
C ILE A 28 -6.95 -14.27 23.31
N ASN A 29 -6.74 -13.01 22.89
CA ASN A 29 -7.33 -12.39 21.69
C ASN A 29 -6.14 -11.78 20.88
N VAL A 30 -6.10 -11.74 19.53
CA VAL A 30 -4.87 -11.44 18.72
C VAL A 30 -5.16 -10.41 17.59
N GLY A 31 -4.14 -9.63 17.07
CA GLY A 31 -3.57 -9.66 15.66
C GLY A 31 -2.76 -8.51 15.00
N GLY A 32 -2.43 -8.65 13.69
CA GLY A 32 -1.52 -7.74 12.97
C GLY A 32 -1.51 -7.78 11.41
N ASN A 33 -1.19 -6.63 10.79
CA ASN A 33 -0.98 -6.38 9.35
C ASN A 33 0.41 -5.76 9.16
N SER A 34 1.24 -6.20 8.20
CA SER A 34 2.45 -5.45 7.78
C SER A 34 2.97 -5.84 6.40
N VAL A 35 3.76 -4.95 5.80
CA VAL A 35 4.49 -5.12 4.53
C VAL A 35 6.01 -5.25 4.78
N THR A 36 6.76 -5.79 3.82
CA THR A 36 8.24 -5.81 3.92
C THR A 36 8.86 -4.45 3.60
N GLY A 37 10.07 -4.20 4.11
CA GLY A 37 10.72 -2.89 3.97
C GLY A 37 11.10 -2.48 2.54
N ASP A 38 11.24 -3.43 1.63
CA ASP A 38 11.56 -3.19 0.22
C ASP A 38 10.37 -2.68 -0.61
N GLN A 39 9.14 -2.80 -0.08
CA GLN A 39 7.94 -2.34 -0.77
C GLN A 39 7.97 -0.83 -0.98
N LYS A 40 7.55 -0.39 -2.17
CA LYS A 40 7.68 1.01 -2.58
C LYS A 40 6.45 1.81 -2.21
N ILE A 41 6.66 3.01 -1.70
CA ILE A 41 5.58 3.92 -1.34
C ILE A 41 5.86 5.31 -1.89
N LEU A 42 4.79 5.96 -2.35
CA LEU A 42 4.79 7.39 -2.69
C LEU A 42 4.32 8.17 -1.48
N LEU A 43 5.19 9.03 -0.98
CA LEU A 43 4.93 9.89 0.16
C LEU A 43 5.07 11.34 -0.25
N GLU A 44 4.18 12.17 0.24
CA GLU A 44 4.31 13.61 0.16
C GLU A 44 4.79 14.15 1.51
N ILE A 45 5.94 14.81 1.46
CA ILE A 45 6.62 15.38 2.63
C ILE A 45 6.93 16.83 2.29
N GLY A 46 6.40 17.77 3.08
CA GLY A 46 6.60 19.20 2.84
C GLY A 46 6.09 19.68 1.47
N GLY A 47 4.98 19.09 0.98
CA GLY A 47 4.37 19.43 -0.31
C GLY A 47 5.08 18.86 -1.54
N LYS A 48 6.08 18.00 -1.35
CA LYS A 48 6.79 17.31 -2.44
C LYS A 48 6.59 15.82 -2.36
N ILE A 49 6.21 15.21 -3.48
CA ILE A 49 6.06 13.77 -3.59
C ILE A 49 7.40 13.14 -3.89
N THR A 50 7.70 12.02 -3.23
CA THR A 50 8.87 11.19 -3.50
C THR A 50 8.50 9.72 -3.37
N GLN A 51 9.17 8.88 -4.15
CA GLN A 51 9.10 7.43 -3.98
C GLN A 51 10.28 6.95 -3.11
N THR A 52 10.01 6.01 -2.20
CA THR A 52 11.03 5.42 -1.32
C THR A 52 10.60 4.00 -0.91
N PRO A 53 11.53 3.06 -0.60
CA PRO A 53 11.18 1.88 0.17
C PRO A 53 10.55 2.28 1.50
N ILE A 54 9.44 1.65 1.87
CA ILE A 54 8.73 1.96 3.12
C ILE A 54 9.62 1.76 4.35
N GLY A 55 10.50 0.75 4.32
CA GLY A 55 11.42 0.47 5.42
C GLY A 55 12.47 1.55 5.59
N GLU A 56 13.06 2.04 4.50
CA GLU A 56 14.07 3.11 4.54
C GLU A 56 13.51 4.40 5.17
N PHE A 57 12.29 4.77 4.78
CA PHE A 57 11.61 5.93 5.34
C PHE A 57 11.27 5.75 6.83
N ILE A 58 10.67 4.62 7.20
CA ILE A 58 10.27 4.37 8.59
C ILE A 58 11.50 4.24 9.48
N ASP A 59 12.55 3.53 9.06
CA ASP A 59 13.79 3.37 9.80
C ASP A 59 14.44 4.72 10.12
N SER A 60 14.50 5.61 9.14
CA SER A 60 14.99 6.98 9.31
C SER A 60 14.21 7.76 10.38
N MET A 61 12.88 7.64 10.35
CA MET A 61 12.01 8.26 11.35
C MET A 61 12.12 7.60 12.72
N MET A 62 12.31 6.28 12.79
CA MET A 62 12.48 5.53 14.04
C MET A 62 13.80 5.91 14.73
N MET A 63 14.88 6.10 13.98
CA MET A 63 16.17 6.53 14.54
C MET A 63 16.12 7.91 15.22
N THR A 64 15.22 8.79 14.75
CA THR A 64 15.15 10.18 15.20
C THR A 64 14.01 10.44 16.19
N HIS A 65 12.90 9.71 16.07
CA HIS A 65 11.66 9.95 16.79
C HIS A 65 10.99 8.66 17.31
N GLY A 66 11.64 7.50 17.21
CA GLY A 66 11.07 6.21 17.56
C GLY A 66 10.88 6.01 19.05
N GLU A 67 9.73 5.44 19.42
CA GLU A 67 9.44 4.98 20.77
C GLU A 67 9.33 3.46 20.79
N HIS A 68 10.10 2.82 21.67
CA HIS A 68 10.02 1.38 21.91
C HIS A 68 8.86 1.04 22.84
N ARG A 69 8.07 0.04 22.45
CA ARG A 69 6.93 -0.44 23.24
C ARG A 69 7.21 -1.78 23.91
N ALA A 70 6.49 -2.04 24.99
CA ALA A 70 6.58 -3.30 25.74
C ALA A 70 6.11 -4.53 24.97
N ASP A 71 5.35 -4.35 23.88
CA ASP A 71 4.89 -5.41 22.98
C ASP A 71 5.91 -5.74 21.86
N GLY A 72 7.10 -5.16 21.91
CA GLY A 72 8.17 -5.38 20.92
C GLY A 72 8.02 -4.58 19.63
N LYS A 73 7.01 -3.71 19.52
CA LYS A 73 6.83 -2.80 18.39
C LYS A 73 7.56 -1.48 18.62
N GLU A 74 7.97 -0.86 17.53
CA GLU A 74 8.47 0.51 17.49
C GLU A 74 7.46 1.38 16.75
N ILE A 75 7.20 2.56 17.30
CA ILE A 75 6.23 3.49 16.73
C ILE A 75 6.82 4.90 16.63
N VAL A 76 6.35 5.65 15.62
CA VAL A 76 6.56 7.10 15.52
C VAL A 76 5.20 7.75 15.37
N ASP A 77 4.90 8.70 16.24
CA ASP A 77 3.78 9.64 16.06
C ASP A 77 4.27 10.84 15.23
N LEU A 78 3.72 11.01 14.04
CA LEU A 78 4.17 12.06 13.12
C LEU A 78 3.81 13.47 13.58
N ALA A 79 2.71 13.62 14.33
CA ALA A 79 2.33 14.90 14.91
C ALA A 79 3.32 15.31 16.01
N GLN A 80 3.75 14.37 16.85
CA GLN A 80 4.80 14.62 17.86
C GLN A 80 6.17 14.89 17.23
N ALA A 81 6.49 14.22 16.12
CA ALA A 81 7.70 14.48 15.35
C ALA A 81 7.66 15.83 14.58
N GLY A 82 6.53 16.55 14.59
CA GLY A 82 6.35 17.79 13.85
C GLY A 82 6.46 17.60 12.33
N LYS A 83 6.10 16.42 11.83
CA LYS A 83 6.16 16.07 10.40
C LYS A 83 4.74 15.89 9.85
N MET A 84 4.46 16.57 8.75
CA MET A 84 3.26 16.33 7.96
C MET A 84 3.63 15.42 6.79
N VAL A 85 3.05 14.22 6.77
CA VAL A 85 3.28 13.20 5.74
C VAL A 85 1.93 12.76 5.19
N ARG A 86 1.82 12.68 3.86
CA ARG A 86 0.64 12.15 3.18
C ARG A 86 1.01 11.01 2.25
N CYS A 87 0.09 10.09 2.01
CA CYS A 87 0.25 9.00 1.05
C CYS A 87 -0.99 8.87 0.16
N PHE A 88 -0.85 8.19 -0.98
CA PHE A 88 -2.00 7.87 -1.81
C PHE A 88 -2.88 6.81 -1.16
N THR A 89 -4.18 6.95 -1.35
CA THR A 89 -5.22 5.97 -1.00
C THR A 89 -6.31 5.98 -2.06
N ILE A 90 -7.25 5.04 -1.96
CA ILE A 90 -8.46 4.98 -2.79
C ILE A 90 -9.65 5.13 -1.86
N ASP A 91 -10.47 6.15 -2.08
CA ASP A 91 -11.66 6.40 -1.27
C ASP A 91 -12.84 5.46 -1.60
N ASP A 92 -13.99 5.68 -0.95
CA ASP A 92 -15.20 4.88 -1.18
C ASP A 92 -15.92 5.20 -2.51
N ASP A 93 -15.54 6.30 -3.17
CA ASP A 93 -15.96 6.68 -4.52
C ASP A 93 -14.96 6.19 -5.58
N PHE A 94 -14.06 5.26 -5.22
CA PHE A 94 -13.06 4.66 -6.12
C PHE A 94 -12.10 5.66 -6.75
N LYS A 95 -11.92 6.84 -6.14
CA LYS A 95 -10.99 7.88 -6.57
C LYS A 95 -9.69 7.80 -5.81
N THR A 96 -8.61 8.11 -6.51
CA THR A 96 -7.28 8.18 -5.90
C THR A 96 -7.15 9.53 -5.21
N VAL A 97 -6.91 9.53 -3.91
CA VAL A 97 -6.78 10.75 -3.09
C VAL A 97 -5.55 10.68 -2.19
N MET A 98 -5.10 11.84 -1.72
CA MET A 98 -4.02 11.92 -0.71
C MET A 98 -4.65 11.91 0.69
N ALA A 99 -4.13 11.04 1.55
CA ALA A 99 -4.55 10.93 2.94
C ALA A 99 -3.36 11.17 3.89
N GLU A 100 -3.64 11.76 5.04
CA GLU A 100 -2.63 12.05 6.06
C GLU A 100 -2.21 10.78 6.80
N VAL A 101 -0.90 10.64 6.98
CA VAL A 101 -0.29 9.56 7.76
C VAL A 101 -0.07 10.07 9.19
N TYR A 102 -0.59 9.34 10.17
CA TYR A 102 -0.53 9.73 11.59
C TYR A 102 0.57 8.99 12.35
N GLY A 103 0.76 7.72 12.03
CA GLY A 103 1.65 6.83 12.75
C GLY A 103 2.47 5.97 11.81
N LEU A 104 3.72 5.74 12.18
CA LEU A 104 4.59 4.76 11.55
C LEU A 104 4.80 3.60 12.53
N VAL A 105 4.78 2.37 12.03
CA VAL A 105 4.94 1.18 12.85
C VAL A 105 6.00 0.28 12.23
N ARG A 106 6.90 -0.24 13.04
CA ARG A 106 7.85 -1.29 12.68
C ARG A 106 7.88 -2.36 13.77
N HIS A 107 8.02 -3.62 13.39
CA HIS A 107 8.29 -4.69 14.36
C HIS A 107 9.06 -5.84 13.73
N LEU A 108 9.81 -6.56 14.57
CA LEU A 108 10.58 -7.72 14.13
C LEU A 108 9.64 -8.92 13.99
N LEU A 109 9.68 -9.56 12.82
CA LEU A 109 8.88 -10.74 12.53
C LEU A 109 9.80 -11.89 12.11
N ASP A 110 9.53 -13.09 12.63
CA ASP A 110 10.18 -14.34 12.23
C ASP A 110 9.11 -15.38 11.82
N GLU A 111 8.29 -14.98 10.86
CA GLU A 111 7.20 -15.79 10.32
C GLU A 111 7.26 -15.82 8.78
N GLU A 112 6.53 -16.76 8.18
CA GLU A 112 6.41 -16.85 6.73
C GLU A 112 5.76 -15.60 6.14
N LEU A 113 6.26 -15.17 4.98
CA LEU A 113 5.68 -14.08 4.19
C LEU A 113 5.03 -14.58 2.91
N TYR A 114 4.23 -13.73 2.29
CA TYR A 114 3.51 -14.03 1.06
C TYR A 114 3.81 -12.95 0.02
N GLU A 115 4.42 -13.36 -1.10
CA GLU A 115 4.58 -12.53 -2.29
C GLU A 115 3.39 -12.76 -3.22
N VAL A 116 2.58 -11.71 -3.40
CA VAL A 116 1.42 -11.70 -4.28
C VAL A 116 1.80 -10.99 -5.57
N LYS A 117 1.60 -11.64 -6.72
CA LYS A 117 1.76 -11.04 -8.06
C LYS A 117 0.43 -10.98 -8.78
N THR A 118 0.19 -9.87 -9.47
CA THR A 118 -0.97 -9.67 -10.32
C THR A 118 -0.68 -10.01 -11.78
N SER A 119 -1.73 -10.16 -12.59
CA SER A 119 -1.64 -10.44 -14.03
C SER A 119 -0.94 -9.35 -14.85
N GLU A 120 -0.76 -8.16 -14.28
CA GLU A 120 -0.09 -7.01 -14.92
C GLU A 120 1.31 -6.74 -14.35
N GLY A 121 1.84 -7.67 -13.54
CA GLY A 121 3.19 -7.59 -13.00
C GLY A 121 3.34 -6.71 -11.77
N ARG A 122 2.23 -6.27 -11.13
CA ARG A 122 2.31 -5.67 -9.79
C ARG A 122 2.62 -6.75 -8.77
N LYS A 123 3.43 -6.40 -7.78
CA LYS A 123 3.95 -7.35 -6.81
C LYS A 123 4.01 -6.70 -5.45
N ILE A 124 3.56 -7.42 -4.42
CA ILE A 124 3.70 -6.99 -3.04
C ILE A 124 4.06 -8.18 -2.15
N THR A 125 4.95 -7.96 -1.18
CA THR A 125 5.32 -8.95 -0.18
C THR A 125 4.84 -8.50 1.19
N VAL A 126 4.03 -9.35 1.83
CA VAL A 126 3.32 -9.01 3.07
C VAL A 126 3.26 -10.20 4.03
N THR A 127 2.86 -9.92 5.27
CA THR A 127 2.54 -10.98 6.23
C THR A 127 1.31 -11.77 5.79
N LYS A 128 1.20 -13.03 6.21
CA LYS A 128 0.09 -13.94 5.87
C LYS A 128 -1.31 -13.33 5.99
N ASP A 129 -1.46 -12.49 7.00
CA ASP A 129 -2.72 -11.96 7.50
C ASP A 129 -2.97 -10.52 7.07
N HIS A 130 -2.02 -9.93 6.33
CA HIS A 130 -2.16 -8.59 5.77
C HIS A 130 -3.29 -8.56 4.74
N ASN A 131 -4.08 -7.50 4.77
CA ASN A 131 -5.28 -7.38 3.95
C ASN A 131 -5.02 -6.54 2.70
N VAL A 132 -5.48 -7.05 1.56
CA VAL A 132 -5.65 -6.31 0.31
C VAL A 132 -7.14 -6.14 0.05
N PHE A 133 -7.54 -5.22 -0.82
CA PHE A 133 -8.96 -4.96 -1.05
C PHE A 133 -9.49 -5.65 -2.32
N LYS A 134 -10.68 -6.23 -2.25
CA LYS A 134 -11.47 -6.70 -3.41
C LYS A 134 -12.78 -5.94 -3.51
N LEU A 135 -13.46 -6.01 -4.66
CA LEU A 135 -14.85 -5.57 -4.76
C LEU A 135 -15.76 -6.67 -4.22
N ASN A 136 -16.59 -6.36 -3.22
CA ASN A 136 -17.56 -7.31 -2.69
C ASN A 136 -18.88 -7.33 -3.48
N TRP A 137 -19.81 -8.20 -3.07
CA TRP A 137 -21.11 -8.36 -3.71
C TRP A 137 -22.00 -7.12 -3.66
N ASP A 138 -21.75 -6.21 -2.71
CA ASP A 138 -22.44 -4.92 -2.55
C ASP A 138 -21.73 -3.76 -3.28
N GLY A 139 -20.72 -4.04 -4.11
CA GLY A 139 -19.98 -3.01 -4.83
C GLY A 139 -19.19 -2.06 -3.92
N LYS A 140 -18.68 -2.56 -2.78
CA LYS A 140 -17.78 -1.84 -1.87
C LYS A 140 -16.41 -2.49 -1.86
N LEU A 141 -15.38 -1.71 -1.52
CA LEU A 141 -14.05 -2.23 -1.26
C LEU A 141 -14.04 -2.99 0.08
N GLU A 142 -13.75 -4.28 0.02
CA GLU A 142 -13.71 -5.18 1.16
C GLU A 142 -12.29 -5.69 1.38
N PRO A 143 -11.74 -5.58 2.60
CA PRO A 143 -10.45 -6.16 2.93
C PRO A 143 -10.55 -7.70 2.96
N VAL A 144 -9.54 -8.35 2.38
CA VAL A 144 -9.34 -9.79 2.35
C VAL A 144 -7.88 -10.10 2.68
N PRO A 145 -7.61 -11.04 3.61
CA PRO A 145 -6.26 -11.42 3.94
C PRO A 145 -5.59 -12.17 2.79
N VAL A 146 -4.27 -11.99 2.64
CA VAL A 146 -3.53 -12.58 1.53
C VAL A 146 -3.62 -14.11 1.47
N HIS A 147 -3.70 -14.79 2.60
CA HIS A 147 -3.83 -16.25 2.62
C HIS A 147 -5.20 -16.78 2.15
N GLU A 148 -6.24 -15.94 2.06
CA GLU A 148 -7.55 -16.31 1.50
C GLU A 148 -7.63 -16.04 -0.01
N LEU A 149 -6.62 -15.36 -0.58
CA LEU A 149 -6.58 -15.10 -2.01
C LEU A 149 -6.40 -16.41 -2.79
N ARG A 150 -7.07 -16.48 -3.93
CA ARG A 150 -6.99 -17.59 -4.87
C ARG A 150 -6.41 -17.13 -6.19
N GLU A 151 -5.33 -17.78 -6.60
CA GLU A 151 -4.72 -17.58 -7.93
C GLU A 151 -5.75 -17.79 -9.02
N GLU A 152 -5.71 -16.95 -10.06
CA GLU A 152 -6.60 -17.05 -11.22
C GLU A 152 -8.11 -16.90 -10.95
N GLU A 153 -8.51 -16.61 -9.70
CA GLU A 153 -9.91 -16.40 -9.31
C GLU A 153 -10.13 -15.02 -8.68
N THR A 154 -9.19 -14.57 -7.84
CA THR A 154 -9.36 -13.34 -7.05
C THR A 154 -8.88 -12.11 -7.83
N TYR A 155 -9.60 -10.99 -7.66
CA TYR A 155 -9.24 -9.70 -8.24
C TYR A 155 -9.11 -8.66 -7.12
N ILE A 156 -7.99 -7.95 -7.10
CA ILE A 156 -7.67 -6.98 -6.05
C ILE A 156 -7.63 -5.55 -6.61
N ALA A 157 -7.98 -4.59 -5.77
CA ALA A 157 -8.01 -3.18 -6.09
C ALA A 157 -6.59 -2.61 -6.21
N ALA A 158 -6.39 -1.82 -7.25
CA ALA A 158 -5.14 -1.12 -7.53
C ALA A 158 -5.48 0.21 -8.23
N PRO A 159 -4.66 1.26 -8.07
CA PRO A 159 -4.87 2.51 -8.79
C PRO A 159 -4.64 2.32 -10.31
N CYS A 160 -5.50 2.91 -11.13
CA CYS A 160 -5.27 3.09 -12.57
C CYS A 160 -4.76 4.51 -12.91
N SER A 161 -4.77 5.41 -11.92
CA SER A 161 -4.22 6.76 -11.98
C SER A 161 -3.68 7.16 -10.60
N LEU A 162 -2.49 7.76 -10.58
CA LEU A 162 -1.86 8.39 -9.42
C LEU A 162 -1.67 9.88 -9.71
N HIS A 163 -2.69 10.49 -10.32
CA HIS A 163 -2.61 11.88 -10.75
C HIS A 163 -2.68 12.84 -9.57
N THR A 164 -1.79 13.82 -9.55
CA THR A 164 -1.62 14.80 -8.46
C THR A 164 -2.14 16.17 -8.88
N GLY A 165 -3.25 16.21 -9.60
CA GLY A 165 -3.78 17.46 -10.16
C GLY A 165 -2.74 18.25 -10.97
N ASN A 166 -3.02 19.55 -11.19
CA ASN A 166 -2.11 20.46 -11.88
C ASN A 166 -1.03 20.99 -10.94
N ALA A 167 -0.09 20.13 -10.54
CA ALA A 167 1.12 20.58 -9.87
C ALA A 167 1.92 21.51 -10.80
N ALA A 168 2.40 22.63 -10.25
CA ALA A 168 3.29 23.52 -10.97
C ALA A 168 4.61 22.82 -11.29
N ASP A 169 5.25 23.22 -12.38
CA ASP A 169 6.57 22.67 -12.72
C ASP A 169 7.62 23.06 -11.69
N ASN A 170 8.48 22.09 -11.38
CA ASN A 170 9.71 22.37 -10.68
C ASN A 170 10.67 23.06 -11.65
N ARG A 171 11.21 24.22 -11.24
CA ARG A 171 12.04 25.06 -12.11
C ARG A 171 13.52 24.73 -12.01
N THR A 172 14.02 24.42 -10.82
CA THR A 172 15.45 24.25 -10.57
C THR A 172 15.73 23.10 -9.60
N ALA A 173 16.95 22.57 -9.66
CA ALA A 173 17.56 21.71 -8.65
C ALA A 173 18.72 22.46 -8.00
N ASN A 174 18.79 22.45 -6.67
CA ASN A 174 19.82 23.18 -5.94
C ASN A 174 21.13 22.38 -5.85
N LEU A 175 22.19 22.89 -6.47
CA LEU A 175 23.53 22.29 -6.46
C LEU A 175 24.40 22.72 -5.27
N ALA A 176 23.96 23.71 -4.48
CA ALA A 176 24.73 24.26 -3.35
C ALA A 176 25.28 23.20 -2.38
N PRO A 177 24.51 22.14 -2.00
CA PRO A 177 25.01 21.10 -1.11
C PRO A 177 26.17 20.28 -1.67
N TYR A 178 26.40 20.32 -2.99
CA TYR A 178 27.35 19.47 -3.70
C TYR A 178 28.55 20.25 -4.28
N LEU A 179 28.66 21.56 -4.03
CA LEU A 179 29.66 22.42 -4.67
C LEU A 179 31.10 21.90 -4.52
N LYS A 180 31.43 21.37 -3.34
CA LYS A 180 32.74 20.78 -3.05
C LYS A 180 33.02 19.57 -3.96
N GLU A 181 32.04 18.68 -4.09
CA GLU A 181 32.11 17.50 -4.93
C GLU A 181 32.15 17.88 -6.42
N LEU A 182 31.49 18.97 -6.81
CA LEU A 182 31.44 19.50 -8.17
C LEU A 182 32.70 20.28 -8.60
N PHE A 183 33.75 20.28 -7.78
CA PHE A 183 35.02 20.98 -8.03
C PHE A 183 34.88 22.51 -8.09
N ALA A 184 33.85 23.05 -7.44
CA ALA A 184 33.63 24.50 -7.34
C ALA A 184 34.71 25.16 -6.49
N ARG A 185 35.28 26.27 -6.96
CA ARG A 185 36.11 27.18 -6.15
C ARG A 185 35.31 28.31 -5.50
N GLY A 186 34.11 28.53 -5.99
CA GLY A 186 33.22 29.60 -5.56
C GLY A 186 32.05 29.72 -6.52
N VAL A 187 31.27 30.77 -6.33
CA VAL A 187 30.14 31.13 -7.17
C VAL A 187 30.40 32.54 -7.69
N ASP A 188 30.22 32.76 -8.99
CA ASP A 188 30.39 34.09 -9.59
C ASP A 188 29.20 35.01 -9.28
N SER A 189 29.31 36.29 -9.63
CA SER A 189 28.25 37.28 -9.39
C SER A 189 26.95 36.99 -10.16
N ALA A 190 26.99 36.11 -11.17
CA ALA A 190 25.83 35.68 -11.93
C ALA A 190 25.23 34.37 -11.40
N GLY A 191 25.75 33.83 -10.30
CA GLY A 191 25.25 32.60 -9.67
C GLY A 191 25.78 31.31 -10.28
N ASN A 192 26.82 31.36 -11.11
CA ASN A 192 27.43 30.16 -11.72
C ASN A 192 28.57 29.60 -10.87
N ILE A 193 28.71 28.28 -10.92
CA ILE A 193 29.82 27.55 -10.33
C ILE A 193 31.12 27.91 -11.05
N ILE A 194 32.14 28.33 -10.30
CA ILE A 194 33.47 28.60 -10.83
C ILE A 194 34.28 27.29 -10.81
N ILE A 195 34.58 26.74 -11.99
CA ILE A 195 35.34 25.49 -12.16
C ILE A 195 36.80 25.82 -12.51
N HIS A 196 37.74 25.13 -11.84
CA HIS A 196 39.18 25.32 -12.08
C HIS A 196 39.58 24.97 -13.53
N ASN A 197 40.39 25.82 -14.18
CA ASN A 197 40.89 25.67 -15.55
C ASN A 197 39.80 25.59 -16.64
N HIS A 198 38.54 25.89 -16.32
CA HIS A 198 37.41 25.86 -17.25
C HIS A 198 36.48 27.09 -17.07
N PRO A 199 36.97 28.33 -17.26
CA PRO A 199 36.17 29.55 -17.10
C PRO A 199 35.01 29.68 -18.11
N GLU A 200 35.07 28.94 -19.21
CA GLU A 200 34.07 28.88 -20.27
C GLU A 200 32.78 28.16 -19.84
N ILE A 201 32.86 27.21 -18.90
CA ILE A 201 31.69 26.44 -18.44
C ILE A 201 30.83 27.33 -17.54
N LYS A 202 29.55 27.45 -17.87
CA LYS A 202 28.58 28.29 -17.14
C LYS A 202 27.46 27.44 -16.57
N ILE A 203 27.65 26.88 -15.37
CA ILE A 203 26.62 26.08 -14.70
C ILE A 203 26.07 26.85 -13.50
N PRO A 204 24.79 27.23 -13.48
CA PRO A 204 24.17 27.92 -12.34
C PRO A 204 24.00 26.97 -11.14
N VAL A 205 24.15 27.50 -9.92
CA VAL A 205 23.90 26.76 -8.68
C VAL A 205 22.44 26.32 -8.57
N GLU A 206 21.52 27.19 -9.00
CA GLU A 206 20.12 26.84 -9.22
C GLU A 206 19.98 26.23 -10.62
N PHE A 207 20.19 24.91 -10.72
CA PHE A 207 20.31 24.20 -11.98
C PHE A 207 18.95 24.02 -12.67
N PRO A 208 18.72 24.58 -13.87
CA PRO A 208 17.42 24.55 -14.53
C PRO A 208 16.94 23.15 -14.88
N LEU A 209 15.70 22.83 -14.48
CA LEU A 209 14.99 21.61 -14.90
C LEU A 209 14.27 21.85 -16.23
N THR A 210 15.05 22.03 -17.30
CA THR A 210 14.51 22.27 -18.64
C THR A 210 13.87 21.02 -19.24
N ASP A 211 13.03 21.21 -20.25
CA ASP A 211 12.41 20.09 -20.96
C ASP A 211 13.47 19.18 -21.62
N GLU A 212 14.57 19.75 -22.15
CA GLU A 212 15.70 18.99 -22.68
C GLU A 212 16.41 18.19 -21.58
N LEU A 213 16.66 18.78 -20.41
CA LEU A 213 17.28 18.03 -19.30
C LEU A 213 16.41 16.83 -18.91
N LEU A 214 15.10 17.01 -18.78
CA LEU A 214 14.19 15.93 -18.39
C LEU A 214 14.17 14.80 -19.42
N ARG A 215 14.17 15.12 -20.72
CA ARG A 215 14.35 14.12 -21.79
C ARG A 215 15.71 13.43 -21.70
N VAL A 216 16.79 14.16 -21.43
CA VAL A 216 18.14 13.61 -21.28
C VAL A 216 18.25 12.72 -20.04
N VAL A 217 17.57 13.05 -18.94
CA VAL A 217 17.43 12.16 -17.76
C VAL A 217 16.75 10.85 -18.17
N GLY A 218 15.69 10.91 -18.98
CA GLY A 218 15.04 9.74 -19.56
C GLY A 218 15.97 8.90 -20.43
N LEU A 219 16.66 9.54 -21.39
CA LEU A 219 17.64 8.88 -22.26
C LEU A 219 18.76 8.22 -21.44
N TRP A 220 19.21 8.87 -20.35
CA TRP A 220 20.20 8.28 -19.47
C TRP A 220 19.67 7.04 -18.74
N LEU A 221 18.42 7.07 -18.26
CA LEU A 221 17.79 5.91 -17.62
C LEU A 221 17.70 4.72 -18.58
N ALA A 222 17.47 4.96 -19.87
CA ALA A 222 17.53 3.95 -20.93
C ALA A 222 18.96 3.47 -21.14
N ASP A 223 19.77 4.27 -21.83
CA ASP A 223 21.07 3.84 -22.40
C ASP A 223 22.26 4.70 -21.93
N GLY A 224 22.08 5.41 -20.82
CA GLY A 224 23.14 6.16 -20.17
C GLY A 224 24.10 5.30 -19.34
N SER A 225 25.36 5.72 -19.28
CA SER A 225 26.37 5.14 -18.40
C SER A 225 27.38 6.20 -17.96
N PHE A 226 28.16 5.86 -16.93
CA PHE A 226 29.35 6.61 -16.56
C PHE A 226 30.58 5.75 -16.87
N ASP A 227 31.61 6.36 -17.43
CA ASP A 227 32.87 5.67 -17.73
C ASP A 227 33.53 5.11 -16.44
N ARG A 228 34.10 3.91 -16.54
CA ARG A 228 34.62 3.11 -15.41
C ARG A 228 35.99 3.61 -14.91
N GLU A 229 36.70 4.42 -15.68
CA GLU A 229 38.12 4.73 -15.42
C GLU A 229 38.38 6.18 -14.98
N GLY A 230 37.91 6.62 -13.80
CA GLY A 230 38.34 7.87 -13.14
C GLY A 230 38.13 9.21 -13.89
N SER A 231 37.76 9.13 -15.17
CA SER A 231 37.43 10.20 -16.10
C SER A 231 36.03 10.72 -15.80
N ALA A 232 35.15 9.86 -15.28
CA ALA A 232 33.76 10.15 -14.93
C ALA A 232 33.04 10.92 -16.05
N ASN A 233 33.24 10.56 -17.31
CA ASN A 233 32.46 11.14 -18.40
C ASN A 233 31.07 10.51 -18.44
N LEU A 234 30.08 11.33 -18.78
CA LEU A 234 28.70 10.91 -19.00
C LEU A 234 28.56 10.47 -20.47
N GLU A 235 28.09 9.25 -20.71
CA GLU A 235 27.87 8.72 -22.06
C GLU A 235 26.45 8.21 -22.20
N ILE A 236 25.80 8.55 -23.31
CA ILE A 236 24.44 8.10 -23.64
C ILE A 236 24.49 7.50 -25.05
N ALA A 237 24.13 6.23 -25.18
CA ALA A 237 23.99 5.63 -26.50
C ALA A 237 22.67 6.09 -27.13
N CYS A 238 22.73 6.54 -28.39
CA CYS A 238 21.57 7.05 -29.13
C CYS A 238 21.30 6.25 -30.42
N GLY A 239 22.04 5.17 -30.67
CA GLY A 239 21.87 4.39 -31.90
C GLY A 239 22.26 5.20 -33.13
N ASN A 240 21.44 5.26 -34.17
CA ASN A 240 21.66 6.16 -35.33
C ASN A 240 20.61 7.28 -35.35
N ASP A 241 20.07 7.66 -34.18
CA ASP A 241 18.96 8.61 -34.08
C ASP A 241 19.47 10.05 -33.88
N GLU A 242 19.52 10.82 -34.98
CA GLU A 242 19.98 12.22 -34.97
C GLU A 242 19.15 13.11 -34.02
N GLU A 243 17.83 12.90 -33.94
CA GLU A 243 16.95 13.71 -33.07
C GLU A 243 17.27 13.54 -31.57
N CYS A 244 17.70 12.34 -31.16
CA CYS A 244 18.17 12.08 -29.79
C CYS A 244 19.50 12.78 -29.52
N VAL A 245 20.42 12.76 -30.49
CA VAL A 245 21.70 13.49 -30.40
C VAL A 245 21.44 14.99 -30.28
N MET A 246 20.61 15.56 -31.15
CA MET A 246 20.21 16.98 -31.10
C MET A 246 19.56 17.37 -29.77
N CYS A 247 18.78 16.46 -29.14
CA CYS A 247 18.22 16.70 -27.81
C CYS A 247 19.32 16.87 -26.75
N ILE A 248 20.36 16.03 -26.79
CA ILE A 248 21.51 16.14 -25.87
C ILE A 248 22.32 17.40 -26.18
N GLU A 249 22.54 17.73 -27.45
CA GLU A 249 23.26 18.93 -27.88
C GLU A 249 22.58 20.21 -27.38
N ARG A 250 21.26 20.34 -27.57
CA ARG A 250 20.47 21.48 -27.07
C ARG A 250 20.53 21.61 -25.55
N PHE A 251 20.59 20.49 -24.83
CA PHE A 251 20.75 20.51 -23.38
C PHE A 251 22.12 21.06 -22.97
N VAL A 252 23.21 20.67 -23.62
CA VAL A 252 24.59 21.01 -23.17
C VAL A 252 25.08 22.37 -23.65
N GLN A 253 24.53 22.87 -24.76
CA GLN A 253 24.94 24.12 -25.41
C GLN A 253 24.91 25.34 -24.46
N PRO A 254 23.85 25.60 -23.66
CA PRO A 254 23.80 26.77 -22.77
C PRO A 254 24.87 26.78 -21.68
N TYR A 255 25.40 25.60 -21.34
CA TYR A 255 26.43 25.42 -20.31
C TYR A 255 27.85 25.43 -20.89
N HIS A 256 27.99 25.59 -22.22
CA HIS A 256 29.26 25.51 -22.97
C HIS A 256 30.01 24.19 -22.75
N ILE A 257 29.28 23.08 -22.63
CA ILE A 257 29.87 21.76 -22.44
C ILE A 257 30.12 21.11 -23.80
N ASN A 258 31.38 20.74 -24.04
CA ASN A 258 31.79 19.97 -25.21
C ASN A 258 31.29 18.52 -25.12
N TYR A 259 30.99 17.93 -26.27
CA TYR A 259 30.65 16.52 -26.41
C TYR A 259 31.40 15.89 -27.58
N LYS A 260 31.48 14.56 -27.60
CA LYS A 260 32.02 13.77 -28.70
C LYS A 260 31.01 12.72 -29.12
N ILE A 261 30.88 12.56 -30.43
CA ILE A 261 30.15 11.47 -31.06
C ILE A 261 31.13 10.31 -31.25
N ARG A 262 30.82 9.12 -30.71
CA ARG A 262 31.60 7.89 -30.89
C ARG A 262 30.79 6.86 -31.66
N GLY A 263 31.45 6.07 -32.50
CA GLY A 263 30.85 5.01 -33.31
C GLY A 263 30.30 5.49 -34.65
N GLN A 264 30.43 4.67 -35.69
CA GLN A 264 29.88 4.94 -37.04
C GLN A 264 28.50 4.31 -37.27
N ALA A 265 28.15 3.26 -36.54
CA ALA A 265 26.88 2.53 -36.66
C ALA A 265 26.11 2.37 -35.34
N GLN A 266 26.75 2.72 -34.22
CA GLN A 266 26.13 2.84 -32.89
C GLN A 266 26.67 4.14 -32.30
N VAL A 267 26.00 5.24 -32.61
CA VAL A 267 26.37 6.57 -32.12
C VAL A 267 26.12 6.64 -30.63
N SER A 268 27.17 6.95 -29.87
CA SER A 268 27.07 7.38 -28.49
C SER A 268 27.56 8.83 -28.35
N VAL A 269 26.86 9.58 -27.51
CA VAL A 269 27.21 10.96 -27.16
C VAL A 269 27.92 10.95 -25.82
N GLN A 270 29.21 11.27 -25.83
CA GLN A 270 30.05 11.40 -24.65
C GLN A 270 30.21 12.88 -24.28
N LEU A 271 29.71 13.28 -23.11
CA LEU A 271 29.91 14.62 -22.57
C LEU A 271 31.30 14.73 -21.95
N MET A 272 32.07 15.72 -22.40
CA MET A 272 33.45 15.95 -21.97
C MET A 272 33.50 16.86 -20.73
N SER A 273 32.69 16.56 -19.70
CA SER A 273 32.60 17.34 -18.48
C SER A 273 32.41 16.48 -17.23
N LYS A 274 33.45 16.42 -16.39
CA LYS A 274 33.40 15.73 -15.09
C LYS A 274 32.39 16.36 -14.14
N THR A 275 32.26 17.68 -14.18
CA THR A 275 31.29 18.41 -13.35
C THR A 275 29.87 18.02 -13.74
N MET A 276 29.55 17.98 -15.04
CA MET A 276 28.21 17.58 -15.48
C MET A 276 27.88 16.13 -15.13
N ALA A 277 28.84 15.21 -15.29
CA ALA A 277 28.64 13.83 -14.88
C ALA A 277 28.41 13.70 -13.36
N LYS A 278 29.11 14.50 -12.53
CA LYS A 278 28.84 14.54 -11.09
C LYS A 278 27.50 15.20 -10.75
N ILE A 279 27.03 16.17 -11.52
CA ILE A 279 25.66 16.72 -11.36
C ILE A 279 24.65 15.61 -11.59
N PHE A 280 24.75 14.88 -12.70
CA PHE A 280 23.86 13.75 -13.00
C PHE A 280 23.93 12.70 -11.89
N LYS A 281 25.14 12.33 -11.46
CA LYS A 281 25.34 11.25 -10.50
C LYS A 281 24.93 11.60 -9.06
N LEU A 282 25.39 12.74 -8.56
CA LEU A 282 25.28 13.12 -7.15
C LEU A 282 24.07 14.01 -6.88
N CYS A 283 23.81 14.98 -7.76
CA CYS A 283 22.75 15.98 -7.55
C CYS A 283 21.40 15.46 -8.06
N LEU A 284 21.39 14.87 -9.25
CA LEU A 284 20.18 14.26 -9.84
C LEU A 284 19.98 12.80 -9.43
N GLY A 285 20.95 12.19 -8.73
CA GLY A 285 20.83 10.83 -8.20
C GLY A 285 20.80 9.73 -9.26
N LEU A 286 21.31 9.98 -10.46
CA LEU A 286 21.38 8.99 -11.52
C LEU A 286 22.57 8.05 -11.28
N GLY A 287 22.29 6.77 -11.05
CA GLY A 287 23.30 5.79 -10.71
C GLY A 287 22.92 4.37 -11.07
N GLY A 288 23.83 3.44 -10.78
CA GLY A 288 23.67 2.03 -11.08
C GLY A 288 24.15 1.63 -12.48
N ASN A 289 24.06 0.32 -12.74
CA ASN A 289 24.30 -0.32 -14.03
C ASN A 289 22.97 -0.82 -14.63
N SER A 290 23.00 -1.48 -15.78
CA SER A 290 21.80 -2.00 -16.47
C SER A 290 20.85 -2.84 -15.60
N TYR A 291 21.34 -3.48 -14.54
CA TYR A 291 20.53 -4.29 -13.61
C TYR A 291 20.03 -3.52 -12.40
N THR A 292 20.63 -2.37 -12.08
CA THR A 292 20.44 -1.64 -10.80
C THR A 292 19.99 -0.20 -10.95
N LYS A 293 19.89 0.34 -12.18
CA LYS A 293 19.32 1.68 -12.44
C LYS A 293 17.94 1.80 -11.80
N ARG A 294 17.65 2.97 -11.24
CA ARG A 294 16.37 3.35 -10.63
C ARG A 294 16.00 4.76 -11.03
N VAL A 295 14.71 5.07 -11.05
CA VAL A 295 14.25 6.45 -11.17
C VAL A 295 14.56 7.18 -9.85
N PRO A 296 15.24 8.33 -9.88
CA PRO A 296 15.47 9.13 -8.68
C PRO A 296 14.17 9.60 -8.04
N GLY A 297 14.09 9.58 -6.69
CA GLY A 297 12.86 9.91 -5.95
C GLY A 297 12.24 11.27 -6.28
N TRP A 298 13.06 12.28 -6.61
CA TRP A 298 12.60 13.63 -6.98
C TRP A 298 11.79 13.69 -8.28
N VAL A 299 11.98 12.72 -9.19
CA VAL A 299 11.24 12.66 -10.47
C VAL A 299 9.75 12.42 -10.21
N PHE A 300 9.40 11.69 -9.16
CA PHE A 300 8.02 11.47 -8.73
C PHE A 300 7.36 12.74 -8.14
N GLY A 301 8.14 13.77 -7.83
CA GLY A 301 7.66 15.07 -7.38
C GLY A 301 7.51 16.11 -8.48
N LEU A 302 7.69 15.73 -9.74
CA LEU A 302 7.52 16.59 -10.91
C LEU A 302 6.03 16.69 -11.32
N SER A 303 5.70 17.71 -12.10
CA SER A 303 4.37 17.82 -12.73
C SER A 303 4.15 16.68 -13.71
N ALA A 304 2.89 16.35 -14.01
CA ALA A 304 2.56 15.30 -14.99
C ALA A 304 3.19 15.56 -16.37
N ARG A 305 3.29 16.84 -16.80
CA ARG A 305 4.01 17.22 -18.03
C ARG A 305 5.50 16.89 -17.94
N GLN A 306 6.13 17.27 -16.83
CA GLN A 306 7.56 17.02 -16.62
C GLN A 306 7.89 15.53 -16.52
N ILE A 307 7.04 14.72 -15.86
CA ILE A 307 7.17 13.26 -15.85
C ILE A 307 7.05 12.71 -17.28
N ALA A 308 6.11 13.23 -18.08
CA ALA A 308 5.95 12.80 -19.46
C ALA A 308 7.21 13.05 -20.32
N LEU A 309 7.96 14.13 -20.06
CA LEU A 309 9.23 14.40 -20.74
C LEU A 309 10.33 13.39 -20.37
N VAL A 310 10.38 12.97 -19.10
CA VAL A 310 11.29 11.89 -18.66
C VAL A 310 10.92 10.57 -19.32
N LEU A 311 9.63 10.24 -19.36
CA LEU A 311 9.12 9.04 -20.04
C LEU A 311 9.39 9.09 -21.56
N GLN A 312 9.23 10.25 -22.19
CA GLN A 312 9.52 10.46 -23.61
C GLN A 312 10.99 10.15 -23.88
N GLY A 313 11.92 10.67 -23.08
CA GLY A 313 13.34 10.36 -23.19
C GLY A 313 13.64 8.87 -23.01
N TYR A 314 13.09 8.24 -21.97
CA TYR A 314 13.32 6.83 -21.67
C TYR A 314 12.84 5.91 -22.82
N LEU A 315 11.63 6.13 -23.31
CA LEU A 315 11.07 5.35 -24.42
C LEU A 315 11.74 5.67 -25.76
N SER A 316 12.33 6.85 -25.92
CA SER A 316 13.08 7.16 -27.13
C SER A 316 14.38 6.36 -27.21
N GLY A 317 15.03 6.11 -26.08
CA GLY A 317 16.18 5.20 -25.98
C GLY A 317 15.78 3.73 -26.11
N ASP A 318 14.94 3.25 -25.20
CA ASP A 318 14.70 1.80 -25.01
C ASP A 318 13.34 1.31 -25.55
N GLY A 319 12.45 2.23 -25.92
CA GLY A 319 11.11 1.93 -26.40
C GLY A 319 11.06 1.62 -27.89
N THR A 320 10.19 0.66 -28.23
CA THR A 320 9.90 0.24 -29.59
C THR A 320 8.41 0.05 -29.83
N VAL A 321 7.98 0.31 -31.06
CA VAL A 321 6.62 0.04 -31.54
C VAL A 321 6.63 -1.36 -32.17
N THR A 322 6.13 -2.36 -31.46
CA THR A 322 6.15 -3.76 -31.93
C THR A 322 4.74 -4.32 -32.02
N GLY A 323 4.32 -4.74 -33.21
CA GLY A 323 2.99 -5.28 -33.45
C GLY A 323 1.89 -4.23 -33.21
N ARG A 324 1.18 -4.34 -32.07
CA ARG A 324 0.07 -3.47 -31.68
C ARG A 324 0.26 -2.83 -30.29
N GLN A 325 1.50 -2.70 -29.86
CA GLN A 325 1.85 -2.21 -28.53
C GLN A 325 3.14 -1.38 -28.57
N ILE A 326 3.26 -0.46 -27.62
CA ILE A 326 4.56 0.11 -27.23
C ILE A 326 5.18 -0.86 -26.24
N ARG A 327 6.44 -1.22 -26.45
CA ARG A 327 7.21 -2.09 -25.56
C ARG A 327 8.56 -1.45 -25.24
N TRP A 328 9.00 -1.54 -24.00
CA TRP A 328 10.37 -1.24 -23.57
C TRP A 328 10.94 -2.41 -22.77
N THR A 329 12.25 -2.46 -22.60
CA THR A 329 12.96 -3.66 -22.14
C THR A 329 14.11 -3.30 -21.21
N THR A 330 14.02 -3.71 -19.94
CA THR A 330 15.09 -3.45 -18.98
C THR A 330 15.55 -4.72 -18.27
N ALA A 331 16.85 -4.78 -17.99
CA ALA A 331 17.44 -5.79 -17.12
C ALA A 331 17.29 -5.45 -15.63
N SER A 332 16.75 -4.26 -15.29
CA SER A 332 16.46 -3.86 -13.93
C SER A 332 14.96 -3.97 -13.62
N PRO A 333 14.51 -4.99 -12.86
CA PRO A 333 13.12 -5.08 -12.43
C PRO A 333 12.65 -3.84 -11.66
N GLY A 334 13.54 -3.25 -10.85
CA GLY A 334 13.24 -2.03 -10.10
C GLY A 334 12.98 -0.83 -11.02
N LEU A 335 13.74 -0.66 -12.10
CA LEU A 335 13.46 0.37 -13.10
C LEU A 335 12.11 0.15 -13.80
N ALA A 336 11.76 -1.10 -14.11
CA ALA A 336 10.47 -1.42 -14.72
C ALA A 336 9.29 -1.05 -13.81
N GLU A 337 9.41 -1.33 -12.50
CA GLU A 337 8.42 -0.95 -11.48
C GLU A 337 8.32 0.57 -11.33
N ASP A 338 9.45 1.28 -11.31
CA ASP A 338 9.49 2.74 -11.25
C ASP A 338 8.83 3.38 -12.49
N MET A 339 9.12 2.87 -13.69
CA MET A 339 8.52 3.34 -14.93
C MET A 339 7.01 3.11 -14.95
N ARG A 340 6.54 1.94 -14.49
CA ARG A 340 5.09 1.69 -14.33
C ARG A 340 4.45 2.73 -13.42
N THR A 341 5.11 3.06 -12.30
CA THR A 341 4.61 4.08 -11.37
C THR A 341 4.54 5.46 -12.05
N LEU A 342 5.58 5.87 -12.79
CA LEU A 342 5.56 7.13 -13.55
C LEU A 342 4.44 7.17 -14.61
N PHE A 343 4.20 6.06 -15.31
CA PHE A 343 3.06 5.96 -16.24
C PHE A 343 1.72 6.18 -15.52
N LEU A 344 1.54 5.58 -14.33
CA LEU A 344 0.33 5.80 -13.52
C LEU A 344 0.17 7.27 -13.11
N MET A 345 1.26 7.99 -12.83
CA MET A 345 1.21 9.41 -12.48
C MET A 345 0.83 10.33 -13.65
N VAL A 346 1.05 9.89 -14.89
CA VAL A 346 0.58 10.57 -16.11
C VAL A 346 -0.73 9.99 -16.67
N GLY A 347 -1.38 9.09 -15.92
CA GLY A 347 -2.66 8.49 -16.27
C GLY A 347 -2.59 7.51 -17.45
N ILE A 348 -1.47 6.81 -17.60
CA ILE A 348 -1.26 5.75 -18.59
C ILE A 348 -1.07 4.45 -17.83
N ASN A 349 -1.80 3.40 -18.20
CA ASN A 349 -1.62 2.09 -17.61
C ASN A 349 -0.67 1.24 -18.43
N SER A 350 0.36 0.71 -17.77
CA SER A 350 1.31 -0.23 -18.37
C SER A 350 1.37 -1.54 -17.61
N GLY A 351 1.51 -2.64 -18.35
CA GLY A 351 1.82 -3.96 -17.78
C GLY A 351 3.33 -4.19 -17.73
N VAL A 352 3.77 -4.99 -16.75
CA VAL A 352 5.16 -5.46 -16.65
C VAL A 352 5.17 -6.98 -16.76
N LEU A 353 5.98 -7.50 -17.67
CA LEU A 353 6.11 -8.93 -17.97
C LEU A 353 7.57 -9.36 -17.75
N LEU A 354 7.76 -10.53 -17.17
CA LEU A 354 9.06 -11.16 -17.05
C LEU A 354 9.23 -12.17 -18.18
N GLU A 355 10.34 -12.12 -18.89
CA GLU A 355 10.69 -13.09 -19.95
C GLU A 355 12.01 -13.79 -19.61
N ASP A 356 12.03 -15.11 -19.80
CA ASP A 356 13.22 -15.93 -19.63
C ASP A 356 14.16 -15.70 -20.82
N TYR A 357 15.38 -15.24 -20.54
CA TYR A 357 16.39 -14.98 -21.55
C TYR A 357 17.56 -15.97 -21.43
N THR A 358 18.01 -16.49 -22.56
CA THR A 358 19.23 -17.29 -22.67
C THR A 358 20.29 -16.53 -23.47
N SER A 359 21.40 -16.16 -22.82
CA SER A 359 22.52 -15.53 -23.54
C SER A 359 23.34 -16.56 -24.32
N LYS A 360 23.72 -16.24 -25.56
CA LYS A 360 24.73 -17.02 -26.30
C LYS A 360 26.12 -16.41 -26.08
N ASN A 361 27.11 -17.24 -25.74
CA ASN A 361 28.51 -16.80 -25.74
C ASN A 361 29.06 -16.72 -27.17
N THR A 362 29.99 -15.78 -27.39
CA THR A 362 30.72 -15.51 -28.63
C THR A 362 31.58 -16.69 -29.14
N THR A 363 31.70 -17.77 -28.37
CA THR A 363 32.52 -18.96 -28.68
C THR A 363 31.72 -20.27 -28.78
N GLY A 364 30.39 -20.22 -28.88
CA GLY A 364 29.58 -21.39 -29.26
C GLY A 364 29.45 -22.50 -28.20
N SER A 365 29.91 -22.29 -26.96
CA SER A 365 29.68 -23.22 -25.85
C SER A 365 28.56 -22.72 -24.91
N TYR A 366 27.57 -23.58 -24.68
CA TYR A 366 26.41 -23.30 -23.84
C TYR A 366 26.81 -23.27 -22.37
N LYS A 367 26.89 -22.07 -21.77
CA LYS A 367 26.71 -21.91 -20.32
C LYS A 367 25.44 -21.12 -20.09
N THR A 368 24.41 -21.83 -19.66
CA THR A 368 23.05 -21.36 -19.43
C THR A 368 23.00 -20.52 -18.15
N ALA A 369 23.27 -19.22 -18.23
CA ALA A 369 22.75 -18.31 -17.23
C ALA A 369 21.32 -17.96 -17.66
N LEU A 370 20.31 -18.49 -16.95
CA LEU A 370 18.95 -17.98 -17.03
C LEU A 370 19.00 -16.55 -16.49
N LEU A 371 18.91 -15.58 -17.40
CA LEU A 371 18.77 -14.17 -17.07
C LEU A 371 17.30 -13.81 -17.27
N TYR A 372 16.75 -12.99 -16.37
CA TYR A 372 15.40 -12.47 -16.52
C TYR A 372 15.46 -11.07 -17.09
N ILE A 373 14.72 -10.84 -18.16
CA ILE A 373 14.53 -9.51 -18.73
C ILE A 373 13.09 -9.09 -18.47
N THR A 374 12.91 -7.82 -18.13
CA THR A 374 11.61 -7.26 -17.82
C THR A 374 11.14 -6.39 -18.99
N HIS A 375 9.96 -6.71 -19.51
CA HIS A 375 9.31 -5.92 -20.56
C HIS A 375 8.16 -5.12 -19.98
N GLY A 376 8.14 -3.82 -20.23
CA GLY A 376 6.94 -3.04 -20.04
C GLY A 376 6.15 -2.91 -21.32
N ILE A 377 4.83 -2.85 -21.21
CA ILE A 377 3.92 -2.82 -22.37
C ILE A 377 2.77 -1.83 -22.17
N ILE A 378 2.47 -1.08 -23.24
CA ILE A 378 1.23 -0.31 -23.42
C ILE A 378 0.52 -0.88 -24.64
N SER A 379 -0.64 -1.49 -24.44
CA SER A 379 -1.33 -2.28 -25.48
C SER A 379 -2.82 -1.96 -25.63
N SER A 380 -3.38 -1.22 -24.68
CA SER A 380 -4.77 -0.78 -24.67
C SER A 380 -4.91 0.45 -25.56
N LYS A 381 -5.99 0.56 -26.35
CA LYS A 381 -6.19 1.73 -27.22
C LYS A 381 -6.17 3.03 -26.42
N ASP A 382 -6.90 3.08 -25.31
CA ASP A 382 -7.06 4.30 -24.50
C ASP A 382 -5.71 4.74 -23.89
N ASP A 383 -4.91 3.78 -23.41
CA ASP A 383 -3.57 4.06 -22.88
C ASP A 383 -2.57 4.42 -24.00
N PHE A 384 -2.75 3.87 -25.20
CA PHE A 384 -1.94 4.22 -26.37
C PHE A 384 -2.28 5.64 -26.87
N GLU A 385 -3.56 6.01 -26.90
CA GLU A 385 -4.01 7.39 -27.19
C GLU A 385 -3.41 8.36 -26.16
N ALA A 386 -3.51 8.05 -24.87
CA ALA A 386 -2.90 8.86 -23.81
C ALA A 386 -1.38 8.95 -23.94
N PHE A 387 -0.71 7.86 -24.34
CA PHE A 387 0.73 7.87 -24.65
C PHE A 387 1.06 8.80 -25.82
N ALA A 388 0.32 8.71 -26.93
CA ALA A 388 0.57 9.53 -28.12
C ALA A 388 0.29 11.02 -27.88
N ASP A 389 -0.72 11.33 -27.06
CA ASP A 389 -1.11 12.69 -26.70
C ASP A 389 -0.13 13.35 -25.71
N ARG A 390 0.30 12.60 -24.68
CA ARG A 390 1.02 13.18 -23.53
C ARG A 390 2.52 12.95 -23.52
N VAL A 391 2.99 11.83 -24.09
CA VAL A 391 4.39 11.36 -23.95
C VAL A 391 5.10 11.32 -25.30
N GLY A 392 4.63 10.47 -26.22
CA GLY A 392 5.23 10.27 -27.55
C GLY A 392 6.69 9.79 -27.51
N PHE A 393 7.39 9.99 -28.62
CA PHE A 393 8.84 9.78 -28.74
C PHE A 393 9.53 11.10 -29.07
N ILE A 394 10.85 11.16 -28.89
CA ILE A 394 11.69 12.24 -29.40
C ILE A 394 11.76 12.12 -30.93
N GLN A 395 11.91 10.90 -31.44
CA GLN A 395 12.03 10.65 -32.88
C GLN A 395 10.68 10.78 -33.60
N THR A 396 10.68 11.53 -34.70
CA THR A 396 9.50 11.77 -35.51
C THR A 396 9.01 10.49 -36.20
N ASP A 397 9.93 9.66 -36.70
CA ASP A 397 9.63 8.40 -37.39
C ASP A 397 8.98 7.34 -36.45
N LYS A 398 9.45 7.23 -35.20
CA LYS A 398 8.85 6.36 -34.17
C LYS A 398 7.44 6.84 -33.82
N THR A 399 7.26 8.16 -33.75
CA THR A 399 5.96 8.77 -33.50
C THR A 399 4.97 8.46 -34.62
N GLU A 400 5.36 8.64 -35.88
CA GLU A 400 4.52 8.27 -37.04
C GLU A 400 4.16 6.78 -37.04
N ARG A 401 5.13 5.90 -36.74
CA ARG A 401 4.87 4.46 -36.61
C ARG A 401 3.86 4.16 -35.50
N ALA A 402 3.98 4.82 -34.35
CA ALA A 402 3.05 4.67 -33.24
C ALA A 402 1.63 5.12 -33.63
N LEU A 403 1.48 6.28 -34.28
CA LEU A 403 0.20 6.79 -34.78
C LEU A 403 -0.43 5.87 -35.83
N ASN A 404 0.38 5.30 -36.73
CA ASN A 404 -0.07 4.33 -37.72
C ASN A 404 -0.59 3.02 -37.08
N VAL A 405 0.04 2.57 -36.00
CA VAL A 405 -0.45 1.43 -35.21
C VAL A 405 -1.74 1.80 -34.48
N LEU A 406 -1.79 2.98 -33.88
CA LEU A 406 -2.95 3.49 -33.15
C LEU A 406 -4.20 3.56 -34.04
N ALA A 407 -4.08 4.07 -35.26
CA ALA A 407 -5.18 4.11 -36.23
C ALA A 407 -5.76 2.71 -36.56
N LYS A 408 -4.96 1.65 -36.39
CA LYS A 408 -5.35 0.25 -36.63
C LYS A 408 -5.85 -0.46 -35.37
N LEU A 409 -5.72 0.15 -34.19
CA LEU A 409 -6.18 -0.45 -32.93
C LEU A 409 -7.71 -0.39 -32.83
N LYS A 410 -8.33 -1.57 -32.84
CA LYS A 410 -9.78 -1.72 -32.61
C LYS A 410 -10.14 -2.02 -31.15
N ARG A 411 -9.15 -2.36 -30.32
CA ARG A 411 -9.38 -2.87 -28.96
C ARG A 411 -9.29 -1.74 -27.93
N THR A 412 -10.45 -1.21 -27.53
CA THR A 412 -10.59 -0.32 -26.35
C THR A 412 -10.02 -1.00 -25.09
N GLY A 413 -9.55 -0.22 -24.11
CA GLY A 413 -8.91 -0.73 -22.91
C GLY A 413 -9.68 -1.88 -22.26
N MET A 414 -8.95 -2.89 -21.78
CA MET A 414 -9.54 -4.04 -21.10
C MET A 414 -9.73 -3.74 -19.62
N HIS A 415 -10.33 -2.59 -19.30
CA HIS A 415 -10.74 -2.29 -17.93
C HIS A 415 -11.90 -3.20 -17.56
N ILE A 416 -11.63 -4.07 -16.61
CA ILE A 416 -12.54 -5.10 -16.15
C ILE A 416 -12.96 -4.81 -14.71
N ILE A 417 -14.21 -5.12 -14.42
CA ILE A 417 -14.74 -5.10 -13.06
C ILE A 417 -15.19 -6.52 -12.70
N PRO A 418 -14.93 -7.00 -11.47
CA PRO A 418 -15.56 -8.22 -10.96
C PRO A 418 -17.07 -8.10 -11.04
N LYS A 419 -17.77 -9.22 -11.30
CA LYS A 419 -19.23 -9.24 -11.19
C LYS A 419 -19.63 -9.23 -9.72
N PHE A 420 -20.66 -8.46 -9.41
CA PHE A 420 -21.26 -8.36 -8.08
C PHE A 420 -22.79 -8.33 -8.22
N GLU A 421 -23.54 -8.69 -7.18
CA GLU A 421 -24.98 -9.02 -7.29
C GLU A 421 -25.79 -7.79 -7.67
N LEU A 422 -25.37 -6.61 -7.21
CA LEU A 422 -26.06 -5.36 -7.54
C LEU A 422 -26.16 -5.12 -9.04
N LEU A 423 -25.19 -5.54 -9.85
CA LEU A 423 -25.31 -5.44 -11.32
C LEU A 423 -26.54 -6.20 -11.86
N ARG A 424 -26.93 -7.33 -11.25
CA ARG A 424 -28.18 -8.04 -11.60
C ARG A 424 -29.40 -7.27 -11.14
N GLN A 425 -29.38 -6.80 -9.89
CA GLN A 425 -30.49 -6.03 -9.30
C GLN A 425 -30.77 -4.76 -10.13
N TRP A 426 -29.72 -4.14 -10.67
CA TRP A 426 -29.79 -2.96 -11.52
C TRP A 426 -30.07 -3.26 -13.01
N GLY A 427 -30.41 -4.51 -13.36
CA GLY A 427 -30.81 -4.88 -14.71
C GLY A 427 -29.68 -4.84 -15.76
N ILE A 428 -28.42 -4.80 -15.34
CA ILE A 428 -27.25 -4.86 -16.23
C ILE A 428 -27.10 -6.29 -16.75
N LYS A 429 -27.22 -6.47 -18.07
CA LYS A 429 -27.17 -7.80 -18.70
C LYS A 429 -25.79 -8.08 -19.29
N SER A 430 -25.37 -9.34 -19.25
CA SER A 430 -24.19 -9.84 -19.96
C SER A 430 -24.46 -11.20 -20.59
N LYS A 431 -24.11 -11.38 -21.88
CA LYS A 431 -24.16 -12.69 -22.55
C LYS A 431 -23.17 -13.71 -21.96
N SER A 432 -22.14 -13.23 -21.26
CA SER A 432 -21.11 -14.05 -20.61
C SER A 432 -21.31 -14.10 -19.09
N TRP A 433 -22.53 -13.83 -18.58
CA TRP A 433 -22.78 -13.74 -17.14
C TRP A 433 -22.26 -14.97 -16.38
N ASP A 434 -22.62 -16.16 -16.84
CA ASP A 434 -22.27 -17.42 -16.17
C ASP A 434 -20.91 -17.99 -16.62
N LYS A 435 -20.25 -17.36 -17.61
CA LYS A 435 -19.02 -17.87 -18.23
C LYS A 435 -17.74 -17.23 -17.70
N LEU A 436 -17.81 -16.00 -17.18
CA LEU A 436 -16.64 -15.23 -16.74
C LEU A 436 -16.92 -14.57 -15.39
N PRO A 437 -15.95 -14.46 -14.48
CA PRO A 437 -16.15 -13.77 -13.20
C PRO A 437 -16.15 -12.24 -13.31
N THR A 438 -15.90 -11.69 -14.50
CA THR A 438 -15.73 -10.25 -14.74
C THR A 438 -16.59 -9.73 -15.89
N MET A 439 -16.76 -8.41 -15.95
CA MET A 439 -17.34 -7.67 -17.07
C MET A 439 -16.40 -6.55 -17.50
N ARG A 440 -16.52 -6.11 -18.76
CA ARG A 440 -15.82 -4.91 -19.22
C ARG A 440 -16.56 -3.68 -18.70
N ALA A 441 -15.85 -2.72 -18.11
CA ALA A 441 -16.43 -1.50 -17.56
C ALA A 441 -17.27 -0.75 -18.59
N HIS A 442 -16.77 -0.55 -19.81
CA HIS A 442 -17.54 0.12 -20.88
C HIS A 442 -18.85 -0.59 -21.23
N ALA A 443 -18.93 -1.92 -21.08
CA ALA A 443 -20.14 -2.68 -21.37
C ALA A 443 -21.20 -2.50 -20.27
N VAL A 444 -20.76 -2.21 -19.04
CA VAL A 444 -21.60 -1.80 -17.92
C VAL A 444 -22.05 -0.35 -18.12
N MET A 445 -21.13 0.56 -18.43
CA MET A 445 -21.43 1.98 -18.68
C MET A 445 -22.46 2.21 -19.79
N ARG A 446 -22.42 1.44 -20.89
CA ARG A 446 -23.44 1.54 -21.96
C ARG A 446 -24.86 1.16 -21.53
N GLN A 447 -25.00 0.54 -20.36
CA GLN A 447 -26.27 0.11 -19.81
C GLN A 447 -26.66 0.92 -18.57
N LEU A 448 -25.90 1.97 -18.24
CA LEU A 448 -26.07 2.78 -17.03
C LEU A 448 -27.45 3.47 -16.98
N ASP A 449 -28.01 3.82 -18.14
CA ASP A 449 -29.35 4.42 -18.26
C ASP A 449 -30.49 3.50 -17.77
N LYS A 450 -30.23 2.20 -17.63
CA LYS A 450 -31.21 1.23 -17.07
C LYS A 450 -31.35 1.35 -15.55
N VAL A 451 -30.38 1.96 -14.89
CA VAL A 451 -30.38 2.12 -13.44
C VAL A 451 -31.17 3.38 -13.11
N THR A 452 -32.32 3.19 -12.47
CA THR A 452 -33.27 4.28 -12.19
C THR A 452 -32.91 5.07 -10.94
N ASP A 453 -32.25 4.43 -9.97
CA ASP A 453 -31.78 5.10 -8.76
C ASP A 453 -30.47 5.86 -9.04
N ASP A 454 -30.44 7.15 -8.73
CA ASP A 454 -29.30 8.02 -9.03
C ASP A 454 -28.07 7.72 -8.16
N ALA A 455 -28.25 7.26 -6.92
CA ALA A 455 -27.13 6.91 -6.03
C ALA A 455 -26.43 5.64 -6.51
N ASP A 456 -27.22 4.62 -6.89
CA ASP A 456 -26.73 3.39 -7.49
C ASP A 456 -26.08 3.66 -8.86
N ARG A 457 -26.68 4.53 -9.67
CA ARG A 457 -26.10 4.96 -10.95
C ARG A 457 -24.74 5.61 -10.75
N LYS A 458 -24.62 6.55 -9.80
CA LYS A 458 -23.34 7.18 -9.43
C LYS A 458 -22.33 6.13 -9.00
N LYS A 459 -22.72 5.21 -8.12
CA LYS A 459 -21.82 4.17 -7.61
C LYS A 459 -21.27 3.26 -8.71
N ILE A 460 -22.11 2.82 -9.66
CA ILE A 460 -21.64 2.03 -10.81
C ILE A 460 -20.70 2.84 -11.67
N PHE A 461 -21.05 4.11 -11.92
CA PHE A 461 -20.21 5.02 -12.68
C PHE A 461 -18.84 5.14 -12.03
N ASP A 462 -18.77 5.33 -10.72
CA ASP A 462 -17.53 5.44 -9.95
C ASP A 462 -16.71 4.15 -9.98
N ILE A 463 -17.33 2.97 -9.86
CA ILE A 463 -16.62 1.67 -10.02
C ILE A 463 -16.03 1.52 -11.43
N CYS A 464 -16.73 1.99 -12.46
CA CYS A 464 -16.33 1.82 -13.87
C CYS A 464 -15.39 2.91 -14.39
N ASN A 465 -15.49 4.12 -13.86
CA ASN A 465 -14.81 5.33 -14.36
C ASN A 465 -13.98 6.03 -13.26
N GLY A 466 -13.91 5.43 -12.07
CA GLY A 466 -13.01 5.83 -11.00
C GLY A 466 -11.55 5.58 -11.34
N ASP A 467 -10.67 5.96 -10.42
CA ASP A 467 -9.22 5.80 -10.56
C ASP A 467 -8.76 4.43 -10.06
N THR A 468 -9.68 3.46 -10.00
CA THR A 468 -9.47 2.10 -9.48
C THR A 468 -9.62 1.08 -10.60
N ARG A 469 -8.75 0.06 -10.58
CA ARG A 469 -8.86 -1.14 -11.40
C ARG A 469 -8.75 -2.38 -10.54
N PHE A 470 -9.30 -3.48 -11.05
CA PHE A 470 -9.28 -4.77 -10.38
C PHE A 470 -8.37 -5.73 -11.13
N LEU A 471 -7.25 -6.07 -10.50
CA LEU A 471 -6.21 -6.89 -11.09
C LEU A 471 -6.33 -8.33 -10.62
N LYS A 472 -6.28 -9.26 -11.56
CA LYS A 472 -6.33 -10.69 -11.27
C LYS A 472 -5.06 -11.11 -10.54
N ILE A 473 -5.19 -11.93 -9.50
CA ILE A 473 -4.04 -12.59 -8.87
C ILE A 473 -3.47 -13.64 -9.82
N LYS A 474 -2.19 -13.52 -10.14
CA LYS A 474 -1.47 -14.41 -11.05
C LYS A 474 -0.71 -15.51 -10.31
N SER A 475 -0.07 -15.16 -9.19
CA SER A 475 0.64 -16.12 -8.34
C SER A 475 0.75 -15.62 -6.92
N ILE A 476 0.75 -16.55 -5.95
CA ILE A 476 0.97 -16.33 -4.53
C ILE A 476 2.11 -17.25 -4.10
N LYS A 477 3.26 -16.67 -3.76
CA LYS A 477 4.44 -17.43 -3.34
C LYS A 477 4.68 -17.25 -1.85
N LYS A 478 4.74 -18.36 -1.12
CA LYS A 478 5.21 -18.37 0.27
C LYS A 478 6.72 -18.17 0.33
N ILE A 479 7.16 -17.27 1.19
CA ILE A 479 8.57 -17.00 1.46
C ILE A 479 8.86 -17.53 2.88
N PRO A 480 9.86 -18.39 3.05
CA PRO A 480 10.21 -18.95 4.35
C PRO A 480 10.50 -17.88 5.40
N ALA A 481 10.20 -18.20 6.65
CA ALA A 481 10.48 -17.34 7.79
C ALA A 481 11.97 -16.98 7.86
N LYS A 482 12.23 -15.70 8.04
CA LYS A 482 13.55 -15.15 8.34
C LYS A 482 13.34 -13.93 9.24
N PRO A 483 14.09 -13.78 10.34
CA PRO A 483 14.00 -12.60 11.19
C PRO A 483 14.26 -11.34 10.37
N GLN A 484 13.24 -10.50 10.24
CA GLN A 484 13.32 -9.22 9.54
C GLN A 484 12.27 -8.24 10.05
N TYR A 485 12.55 -6.95 9.90
CA TYR A 485 11.57 -5.93 10.20
C TYR A 485 10.48 -5.89 9.13
N VAL A 486 9.24 -5.80 9.61
CA VAL A 486 8.06 -5.51 8.80
C VAL A 486 7.47 -4.18 9.26
N TYR A 487 6.76 -3.54 8.35
CA TYR A 487 6.42 -2.13 8.40
C TYR A 487 4.95 -1.90 8.14
N ASP A 488 4.39 -0.86 8.73
CA ASP A 488 3.04 -0.41 8.40
C ASP A 488 2.86 1.10 8.67
N LEU A 489 1.81 1.66 8.10
CA LEU A 489 1.36 3.03 8.31
C LEU A 489 0.03 3.06 9.03
N SER A 490 -0.28 4.20 9.65
CA SER A 490 -1.63 4.53 10.09
C SER A 490 -2.16 5.74 9.35
N VAL A 491 -3.32 5.54 8.73
CA VAL A 491 -4.00 6.50 7.85
C VAL A 491 -5.47 6.54 8.28
N PRO A 492 -5.82 7.39 9.27
CA PRO A 492 -7.18 7.48 9.78
C PRO A 492 -8.18 7.90 8.69
N GLY A 493 -9.42 7.42 8.82
CA GLY A 493 -10.50 7.72 7.88
C GLY A 493 -10.60 6.73 6.73
N SER A 494 -9.55 6.58 5.92
CA SER A 494 -9.56 5.63 4.79
C SER A 494 -9.19 4.20 5.21
N GLU A 495 -8.42 4.05 6.30
CA GLU A 495 -7.89 2.78 6.82
C GLU A 495 -7.08 1.96 5.79
N ARG A 496 -6.61 2.62 4.74
CA ARG A 496 -5.95 1.99 3.59
C ARG A 496 -4.98 2.95 2.91
N PHE A 497 -3.98 2.41 2.24
CA PHE A 497 -3.00 3.18 1.48
C PHE A 497 -2.51 2.40 0.26
N VAL A 498 -1.86 3.08 -0.68
CA VAL A 498 -1.25 2.47 -1.86
C VAL A 498 0.21 2.13 -1.56
N CYS A 499 0.58 0.86 -1.72
CA CYS A 499 1.94 0.37 -1.59
C CYS A 499 2.27 -0.59 -2.74
N SER A 500 3.42 -0.40 -3.39
CA SER A 500 3.84 -1.13 -4.60
C SER A 500 2.74 -1.16 -5.67
N ASP A 501 2.06 -0.03 -5.86
CA ASP A 501 0.90 0.17 -6.74
C ASP A 501 -0.29 -0.75 -6.43
N ILE A 502 -0.47 -1.20 -5.18
CA ILE A 502 -1.60 -2.03 -4.73
C ILE A 502 -2.26 -1.36 -3.53
N LEU A 503 -3.59 -1.43 -3.45
CA LEU A 503 -4.32 -0.93 -2.28
C LEU A 503 -4.22 -1.94 -1.13
N VAL A 504 -3.62 -1.51 -0.03
CA VAL A 504 -3.37 -2.31 1.17
C VAL A 504 -4.03 -1.70 2.38
N HIS A 505 -4.37 -2.55 3.36
CA HIS A 505 -4.94 -2.12 4.63
C HIS A 505 -3.85 -1.56 5.55
N ASN A 506 -4.19 -0.57 6.37
CA ASN A 506 -3.28 0.05 7.32
C ASN A 506 -3.25 -0.69 8.69
N THR A 507 -2.47 -0.16 9.63
CA THR A 507 -2.55 -0.51 11.06
C THR A 507 -3.33 0.58 11.81
N ASP A 508 -4.25 0.18 12.69
CA ASP A 508 -5.00 1.10 13.57
C ASP A 508 -4.14 1.56 14.77
N PHE A 509 -3.58 2.76 14.65
CA PHE A 509 -2.70 3.38 15.64
C PHE A 509 -3.45 3.99 16.84
N LEU A 510 -4.73 4.35 16.68
CA LEU A 510 -5.52 4.98 17.74
C LEU A 510 -5.95 3.98 18.81
N SER A 511 -6.29 2.75 18.42
CA SER A 511 -6.49 1.65 19.38
C SER A 511 -5.21 1.27 20.12
N MET A 512 -4.05 1.50 19.50
CA MET A 512 -2.73 1.24 20.06
C MET A 512 -2.27 2.26 21.11
N LYS A 513 -2.72 3.53 21.07
CA LYS A 513 -2.25 4.61 21.98
C LYS A 513 -2.86 4.55 23.40
N GLU A 514 -3.95 3.81 23.63
CA GLU A 514 -4.69 3.79 24.91
C GLU A 514 -4.19 2.75 25.95
N LEU A 515 -2.95 2.85 26.42
CA LEU A 515 -2.38 1.95 27.45
C LEU A 515 -3.15 1.95 28.80
N MET A 516 -3.62 3.11 29.28
CA MET A 516 -4.41 3.20 30.53
C MET A 516 -5.75 2.45 30.46
N ARG A 517 -6.31 2.30 29.26
CA ARG A 517 -7.58 1.58 29.04
C ARG A 517 -7.36 0.07 28.97
N LEU A 518 -6.21 -0.41 28.51
CA LEU A 518 -5.86 -1.84 28.46
C LEU A 518 -5.67 -2.42 29.87
N GLU A 519 -5.00 -1.71 30.78
CA GLU A 519 -4.88 -2.11 32.19
C GLU A 519 -6.24 -2.16 32.90
N SER A 520 -7.04 -1.11 32.73
CA SER A 520 -8.41 -1.04 33.28
C SER A 520 -9.30 -2.18 32.74
N LYS A 521 -9.18 -2.49 31.44
CA LYS A 521 -9.89 -3.61 30.80
C LYS A 521 -9.40 -4.97 31.33
N LYS A 522 -8.09 -5.16 31.51
CA LYS A 522 -7.52 -6.38 32.12
C LYS A 522 -8.08 -6.59 33.53
N ILE A 523 -8.02 -5.58 34.39
CA ILE A 523 -8.55 -5.64 35.76
C ILE A 523 -10.06 -5.96 35.77
N SER A 524 -10.85 -5.29 34.94
CA SER A 524 -12.31 -5.51 34.88
C SER A 524 -12.69 -6.90 34.37
N LYS A 525 -11.97 -7.43 33.37
CA LYS A 525 -12.23 -8.76 32.79
C LYS A 525 -11.79 -9.88 33.73
N THR A 526 -10.62 -9.75 34.37
CA THR A 526 -10.17 -10.69 35.39
C THR A 526 -11.15 -10.75 36.55
N LYS A 527 -11.61 -9.60 37.08
CA LYS A 527 -12.63 -9.55 38.14
C LYS A 527 -13.96 -10.18 37.74
N SER A 528 -14.37 -10.04 36.48
CA SER A 528 -15.61 -10.67 35.98
C SER A 528 -15.57 -12.19 36.07
N VAL A 529 -14.43 -12.83 35.79
CA VAL A 529 -14.29 -14.30 35.89
C VAL A 529 -14.11 -14.74 37.34
N THR A 530 -13.23 -14.08 38.11
CA THR A 530 -12.98 -14.47 39.51
C THR A 530 -14.18 -14.24 40.43
N SER A 531 -15.04 -13.26 40.13
CA SER A 531 -16.27 -13.01 40.92
C SER A 531 -17.30 -14.16 40.87
N GLN A 532 -17.17 -15.10 39.94
CA GLN A 532 -18.09 -16.24 39.82
C GLN A 532 -17.54 -17.53 40.42
N LEU A 533 -16.32 -17.50 40.95
CA LEU A 533 -15.67 -18.65 41.57
C LEU A 533 -15.78 -18.51 43.09
N THR A 534 -16.17 -19.59 43.77
CA THR A 534 -16.15 -19.63 45.24
C THR A 534 -14.73 -19.72 45.79
N GLN A 535 -13.81 -20.28 45.02
CA GLN A 535 -12.41 -20.47 45.39
C GLN A 535 -11.49 -19.40 44.79
N LYS A 536 -10.47 -19.00 45.55
CA LYS A 536 -9.44 -18.07 45.09
C LYS A 536 -8.37 -18.81 44.29
N ILE A 537 -8.21 -18.43 43.03
CA ILE A 537 -7.08 -18.86 42.18
C ILE A 537 -5.92 -17.87 42.40
N ASP A 538 -4.70 -18.39 42.42
CA ASP A 538 -3.48 -17.58 42.45
C ASP A 538 -3.44 -16.61 41.25
N PRO A 539 -3.18 -15.30 41.45
CA PRO A 539 -3.04 -14.32 40.37
C PRO A 539 -2.09 -14.74 39.24
N ASP A 540 -1.03 -15.49 39.54
CA ASP A 540 -0.05 -15.93 38.53
C ASP A 540 -0.58 -17.10 37.67
N ASN A 541 -1.65 -17.76 38.11
CA ASN A 541 -2.31 -18.86 37.41
C ASN A 541 -3.57 -18.42 36.63
N ILE A 542 -3.86 -17.12 36.56
CA ILE A 542 -5.01 -16.57 35.82
C ILE A 542 -4.59 -15.43 34.87
N TYR A 543 -4.78 -15.65 33.57
CA TYR A 543 -4.48 -14.63 32.56
C TYR A 543 -5.69 -14.31 31.68
N ILE A 544 -6.27 -13.12 31.82
CA ILE A 544 -7.37 -12.67 30.94
C ILE A 544 -6.91 -11.47 30.13
N GLY A 545 -6.47 -11.75 28.89
CA GLY A 545 -5.87 -10.75 28.02
C GLY A 545 -6.84 -9.63 27.62
N PRO A 546 -6.35 -8.39 27.43
CA PRO A 546 -7.08 -7.39 26.66
C PRO A 546 -7.36 -7.90 25.24
N SER A 547 -8.30 -7.26 24.54
CA SER A 547 -8.55 -7.66 23.16
C SER A 547 -7.40 -7.11 22.32
N ASP A 548 -6.50 -7.95 21.81
CA ASP A 548 -5.65 -7.54 20.69
C ASP A 548 -6.44 -7.61 19.38
N PHE A 549 -5.98 -6.86 18.38
CA PHE A 549 -6.74 -6.61 17.16
C PHE A 549 -6.13 -7.33 15.96
N ILE A 550 -6.77 -8.42 15.51
CA ILE A 550 -6.51 -9.14 14.25
C ILE A 550 -7.38 -8.46 13.19
N PRO A 551 -6.78 -7.78 12.19
CA PRO A 551 -7.53 -7.08 11.17
C PRO A 551 -8.39 -7.98 10.27
N PHE A 552 -7.96 -9.21 9.96
CA PHE A 552 -8.75 -10.15 9.11
C PHE A 552 -9.99 -10.73 9.80
N LEU A 553 -10.08 -10.63 11.13
CA LEU A 553 -11.32 -10.98 11.81
C LEU A 553 -12.37 -9.87 11.68
N LYS A 554 -12.01 -8.67 11.21
CA LYS A 554 -12.91 -7.50 11.15
C LYS A 554 -13.59 -7.25 12.50
N ASN A 555 -14.87 -7.57 12.60
CA ASN A 555 -15.69 -7.47 13.81
C ASN A 555 -15.88 -8.82 14.52
N THR A 556 -15.44 -9.90 13.90
CA THR A 556 -15.32 -11.21 14.51
C THR A 556 -14.22 -11.16 15.56
N LYS A 557 -14.47 -11.75 16.70
CA LYS A 557 -13.54 -11.87 17.79
C LYS A 557 -13.22 -13.34 17.98
N LEU A 558 -11.94 -13.67 17.81
CA LEU A 558 -11.40 -14.96 18.22
C LEU A 558 -10.96 -14.89 19.68
N ALA A 559 -11.36 -15.89 20.45
CA ALA A 559 -10.85 -16.10 21.79
C ALA A 559 -10.48 -17.57 21.98
N PHE A 560 -9.29 -17.80 22.54
CA PHE A 560 -8.85 -19.11 22.99
C PHE A 560 -8.94 -19.12 24.51
N ILE A 561 -9.73 -20.03 25.05
CA ILE A 561 -9.98 -20.19 26.48
C ILE A 561 -9.48 -21.57 26.90
N ARG A 562 -8.62 -21.61 27.91
CA ARG A 562 -8.17 -22.87 28.53
C ARG A 562 -8.49 -22.87 30.01
N ILE A 563 -9.07 -23.96 30.50
CA ILE A 563 -9.29 -24.21 31.93
C ILE A 563 -8.63 -25.55 32.24
N ALA A 564 -7.73 -25.57 33.22
CA ALA A 564 -7.12 -26.80 33.71
C ALA A 564 -7.24 -26.86 35.24
N GLY A 565 -7.46 -28.06 35.75
CA GLY A 565 -7.80 -28.25 37.15
C GLY A 565 -7.88 -29.71 37.56
N ARG A 566 -8.54 -29.98 38.67
CA ARG A 566 -8.72 -31.31 39.26
C ARG A 566 -10.19 -31.60 39.56
N MET A 567 -10.63 -32.81 39.23
CA MET A 567 -11.96 -33.33 39.51
C MET A 567 -11.92 -34.26 40.73
N TRP A 568 -12.98 -35.06 40.92
CA TRP A 568 -13.08 -36.03 42.01
C TRP A 568 -11.81 -36.90 42.13
N ALA A 569 -11.36 -37.12 43.37
CA ALA A 569 -10.12 -37.82 43.73
C ALA A 569 -8.83 -37.19 43.15
N ASP A 570 -8.78 -35.86 43.05
CA ASP A 570 -7.63 -35.10 42.52
C ASP A 570 -7.22 -35.48 41.09
N VAL A 571 -8.12 -36.13 40.33
CA VAL A 571 -7.85 -36.53 38.95
C VAL A 571 -7.77 -35.26 38.08
N PRO A 572 -6.69 -35.04 37.33
CA PRO A 572 -6.53 -33.82 36.55
C PRO A 572 -7.49 -33.78 35.35
N PHE A 573 -7.92 -32.58 34.98
CA PHE A 573 -8.69 -32.31 33.77
C PHE A 573 -8.19 -31.05 33.06
N SER A 574 -8.42 -31.00 31.75
CA SER A 574 -8.22 -29.79 30.97
C SER A 574 -9.28 -29.67 29.91
N ALA A 575 -9.80 -28.46 29.74
CA ALA A 575 -10.71 -28.07 28.67
C ALA A 575 -10.09 -26.91 27.90
N GLU A 576 -10.15 -27.00 26.57
CA GLU A 576 -9.80 -25.93 25.65
C GLU A 576 -10.99 -25.60 24.77
N MET A 577 -11.23 -24.32 24.55
CA MET A 577 -12.31 -23.83 23.72
C MET A 577 -11.83 -22.68 22.84
N ARG A 578 -12.08 -22.79 21.54
CA ARG A 578 -11.99 -21.69 20.59
C ARG A 578 -13.38 -21.10 20.41
N LEU A 579 -13.51 -19.80 20.64
CA LEU A 579 -14.73 -19.04 20.43
C LEU A 579 -14.53 -18.05 19.28
N GLU A 580 -15.46 -18.05 18.34
CA GLU A 580 -15.51 -17.13 17.20
C GLU A 580 -16.88 -16.43 17.20
N VAL A 581 -16.90 -15.13 17.43
CA VAL A 581 -18.15 -14.38 17.63
C VAL A 581 -18.09 -12.98 17.04
N ASP A 582 -19.17 -12.50 16.46
CA ASP A 582 -19.30 -11.12 16.01
C ASP A 582 -19.51 -10.17 17.23
N ASP A 583 -18.63 -9.18 17.43
CA ASP A 583 -18.61 -8.34 18.63
C ASP A 583 -19.71 -7.24 18.62
N LYS A 584 -20.00 -6.65 17.45
CA LYS A 584 -21.13 -5.69 17.28
C LYS A 584 -22.50 -6.35 17.47
N ALA A 585 -22.77 -7.48 16.83
CA ALA A 585 -24.04 -8.21 16.95
C ALA A 585 -24.29 -8.64 18.41
N ASN A 586 -23.22 -9.01 19.11
CA ASN A 586 -23.27 -9.31 20.55
C ASN A 586 -23.69 -8.11 21.42
N SER A 587 -23.31 -6.89 21.04
CA SER A 587 -23.60 -5.68 21.79
C SER A 587 -24.94 -5.04 21.40
N GLY A 588 -25.37 -5.19 20.14
CA GLY A 588 -26.58 -4.56 19.61
C GLY A 588 -27.85 -4.92 20.39
N GLY A 589 -28.09 -6.21 20.65
CA GLY A 589 -29.25 -6.65 21.44
C GLY A 589 -29.26 -6.10 22.87
N VAL A 590 -28.08 -6.05 23.50
CA VAL A 590 -27.92 -5.54 24.87
C VAL A 590 -28.19 -4.05 24.95
N VAL A 591 -27.77 -3.28 23.94
CA VAL A 591 -28.08 -1.84 23.86
C VAL A 591 -29.57 -1.61 23.68
N ILE A 592 -30.26 -2.40 22.85
CA ILE A 592 -31.71 -2.32 22.69
C ILE A 592 -32.41 -2.56 24.03
N ASP A 593 -32.02 -3.62 24.76
CA ASP A 593 -32.59 -3.92 26.07
C ASP A 593 -32.28 -2.84 27.10
N ALA A 594 -31.08 -2.25 27.07
CA ALA A 594 -30.71 -1.13 27.94
C ALA A 594 -31.59 0.11 27.68
N ILE A 595 -31.86 0.44 26.41
CA ILE A 595 -32.73 1.56 26.02
C ILE A 595 -34.16 1.31 26.52
N ARG A 596 -34.68 0.08 26.34
CA ARG A 596 -36.02 -0.28 26.81
C ARG A 596 -36.13 -0.21 28.34
N ALA A 597 -35.13 -0.73 29.05
CA ALA A 597 -35.06 -0.65 30.51
C ALA A 597 -34.97 0.81 30.99
N ALA A 598 -34.18 1.65 30.32
CA ALA A 598 -34.11 3.08 30.60
C ALA A 598 -35.45 3.79 30.37
N LYS A 599 -36.19 3.43 29.31
CA LYS A 599 -37.53 3.95 29.05
C LYS A 599 -38.52 3.55 30.15
N ILE A 600 -38.48 2.31 30.63
CA ILE A 600 -39.29 1.86 31.79
C ILE A 600 -38.93 2.68 33.03
N GLY A 601 -37.65 2.90 33.29
CA GLY A 601 -37.18 3.74 34.39
C GLY A 601 -37.68 5.19 34.29
N LEU A 602 -37.62 5.76 33.08
CA LEU A 602 -38.12 7.11 32.79
C LEU A 602 -39.64 7.22 33.03
N ASP A 603 -40.42 6.25 32.54
CA ASP A 603 -41.87 6.23 32.71
C ASP A 603 -42.28 6.11 34.17
N ARG A 604 -41.45 5.42 34.97
CA ARG A 604 -41.61 5.29 36.42
C ARG A 604 -40.97 6.41 37.22
N LYS A 605 -40.39 7.42 36.56
CA LYS A 605 -39.71 8.58 37.18
C LYS A 605 -38.56 8.20 38.12
N ILE A 606 -37.85 7.12 37.79
CA ILE A 606 -36.71 6.63 38.57
C ILE A 606 -35.45 7.37 38.14
N GLY A 607 -34.80 8.05 39.08
CA GLY A 607 -33.51 8.71 38.88
C GLY A 607 -32.32 7.83 39.27
N GLY A 608 -31.18 8.02 38.63
CA GLY A 608 -29.93 7.28 38.92
C GLY A 608 -29.82 5.94 38.18
N ALA A 609 -28.90 5.07 38.64
CA ALA A 609 -28.61 3.82 37.96
C ALA A 609 -29.66 2.74 38.23
N LEU A 610 -30.20 2.12 37.17
CA LEU A 610 -31.06 0.93 37.25
C LEU A 610 -30.19 -0.29 37.58
N LEU A 611 -30.14 -0.68 38.85
CA LEU A 611 -29.24 -1.70 39.36
C LEU A 611 -29.54 -3.08 38.76
N SER A 612 -30.83 -3.43 38.64
CA SER A 612 -31.30 -4.70 38.12
C SER A 612 -31.00 -4.86 36.63
N ALA A 613 -31.20 -3.80 35.84
CA ALA A 613 -30.82 -3.79 34.42
C ALA A 613 -29.31 -3.76 34.22
N SER A 614 -28.59 -2.95 35.01
CA SER A 614 -27.14 -2.87 34.94
C SER A 614 -26.48 -4.22 35.23
N ALA A 615 -27.01 -4.97 36.21
CA ALA A 615 -26.50 -6.28 36.61
C ALA A 615 -26.45 -7.32 35.48
N VAL A 616 -27.39 -7.24 34.54
CA VAL A 616 -27.48 -8.16 33.37
C VAL A 616 -26.73 -7.59 32.16
N LEU A 617 -26.89 -6.29 31.91
CA LEU A 617 -26.50 -5.66 30.64
C LEU A 617 -25.05 -5.15 30.64
N MET A 618 -24.45 -4.94 31.82
CA MET A 618 -23.10 -4.38 31.95
C MET A 618 -22.10 -5.42 32.44
N LYS A 619 -20.87 -5.35 31.93
CA LYS A 619 -19.75 -6.23 32.36
C LYS A 619 -19.25 -5.91 33.77
N LYS A 620 -19.48 -4.68 34.24
CA LYS A 620 -19.13 -4.20 35.57
C LYS A 620 -20.27 -3.32 36.12
N PRO A 621 -21.38 -3.92 36.57
CA PRO A 621 -22.46 -3.18 37.20
C PRO A 621 -22.03 -2.51 38.52
N PRO A 622 -22.76 -1.49 39.00
CA PRO A 622 -22.55 -0.91 40.34
C PRO A 622 -22.68 -1.95 41.46
N VAL A 623 -23.59 -2.92 41.30
CA VAL A 623 -23.75 -4.06 42.19
C VAL A 623 -23.67 -5.34 41.37
N GLN A 624 -22.70 -6.20 41.69
CA GLN A 624 -22.49 -7.47 41.00
C GLN A 624 -23.39 -8.55 41.62
N TYR A 625 -24.20 -9.20 40.79
CA TYR A 625 -24.98 -10.39 41.17
C TYR A 625 -24.49 -11.60 40.36
N THR A 626 -24.89 -12.81 40.78
CA THR A 626 -24.81 -13.99 39.90
C THR A 626 -25.79 -13.83 38.74
N ASP A 627 -25.48 -14.44 37.59
CA ASP A 627 -26.29 -14.27 36.37
C ASP A 627 -27.77 -14.62 36.56
N GLU A 628 -28.08 -15.67 37.33
CA GLU A 628 -29.46 -16.08 37.66
C GLU A 628 -30.21 -15.03 38.49
N VAL A 629 -29.54 -14.48 39.50
CA VAL A 629 -30.13 -13.44 40.36
C VAL A 629 -30.30 -12.14 39.57
N ALA A 630 -29.33 -11.80 38.72
CA ALA A 630 -29.40 -10.62 37.86
C ALA A 630 -30.59 -10.70 36.90
N LEU A 631 -30.79 -11.84 36.22
CA LEU A 631 -31.92 -12.05 35.31
C LEU A 631 -33.26 -11.97 36.04
N ARG A 632 -33.40 -12.64 37.19
CA ARG A 632 -34.62 -12.56 38.02
C ARG A 632 -34.91 -11.12 38.46
N ASN A 633 -33.89 -10.39 38.90
CA ASN A 633 -34.04 -9.00 39.32
C ASN A 633 -34.48 -8.11 38.14
N LEU A 634 -33.95 -8.33 36.94
CA LEU A 634 -34.37 -7.62 35.73
C LEU A 634 -35.82 -7.94 35.36
N ASP A 635 -36.24 -9.20 35.45
CA ASP A 635 -37.64 -9.58 35.20
C ASP A 635 -38.60 -8.98 36.22
N GLU A 636 -38.23 -8.97 37.50
CA GLU A 636 -39.00 -8.28 38.55
C GLU A 636 -39.08 -6.77 38.29
N PHE A 637 -37.99 -6.15 37.85
CA PHE A 637 -37.96 -4.74 37.47
C PHE A 637 -38.89 -4.49 36.27
N ILE A 638 -38.78 -5.25 35.18
CA ILE A 638 -39.64 -5.09 33.99
C ILE A 638 -41.13 -5.23 34.38
N ASN A 639 -41.46 -6.22 35.23
CA ASN A 639 -42.83 -6.47 35.68
C ASN A 639 -43.33 -5.53 36.80
N GLY A 640 -42.51 -4.59 37.28
CA GLY A 640 -42.91 -3.62 38.31
C GLY A 640 -42.96 -4.19 39.73
N LYS A 641 -42.40 -5.39 39.95
CA LYS A 641 -42.29 -6.03 41.27
C LYS A 641 -41.06 -5.55 42.06
N ARG A 642 -40.12 -4.88 41.38
CA ARG A 642 -38.90 -4.32 41.95
C ARG A 642 -38.70 -2.89 41.45
N GLU A 643 -38.23 -2.03 42.35
CA GLU A 643 -38.03 -0.61 42.07
C GLU A 643 -36.86 -0.36 41.10
N ARG A 644 -35.65 -0.88 41.37
CA ARG A 644 -34.43 -0.56 40.60
C ARG A 644 -33.52 -1.74 40.34
#